data_AF-A0A182WTV0-F1
#
_entry.id   AF-A0A182WTV0-F1
#
_cell.length_a   1.000
_cell.length_b   1.000
_cell.length_c   1.000
_cell.angle_alpha   90.00
_cell.angle_beta   90.00
_cell.angle_gamma   90.00
#
_symmetry.space_group_name_H-M   'P 1'
#
loop_
_entity.id
_entity.type
_entity.pdbx_description
1 polymer ?
#
loop_
_entity_poly.entity_id
_entity_poly.type
_entity_poly.pdbx_seq_one_letter_code
_entity_poly.pdbx_strand_id
1 'polypeptide(L)'
;MASVYPRTLGGFTLLLLALAATITPGGGQALITPLDSPLLATKYRGFREIMFNFIGQTGNNKNKFLINLKKGKVQKQFGPEEPFFCNTTGMRSETVPTSVDRLRPGDIDIIGAIGDSLTAGNGAMATNILEVLIENKGLSWSIGGQGTWRQFLTLPNILKEYNPKLYGYPTKDGLSTRKASLFNAAEGGAMSQDIPYQARNLVKRMLSDRKVDINNHWKMITLMIGGNDFCAEICYMATPEKILQYHEKNIVSALRTFRDYLPRTFVNLAASPKVDILARFKNKPQECVSMHVIECPCLLATRFRKQRERFVKLIEDWNMLQMDIAAREEFHRKPDFAVVYQPFTMNLTFPETASGDTDFTYMSLDCFHLSQKGYALASNALWNNMLEPVGGKSMNWEREFTLFSTNMYGFALFLPLCLLLNTQSATLAQEEVSFLDDQPIITVYRNLHKQFFNYVGANSENPERLKQARSQGKIQLPIPPDQPFPCPTEGMRSARVPTSVHELRPGDIDVVAALGDSLTAGTGVLATDILELIIENRGLSWCIGGQGTWRQYLTLPNILKVFNPNLNGYVVADSLSIDRASRFDVAEIAGMSQDLPHQARNLIKRMKADRSVSIKKDWKLITIFMGHNDFCSRICFLPKPEKALFQHEQNLLTTLRLLRKYLPRAMVNIVATIDVTVLRTFTPRPASCVTTHAFECPCVFGTRYASFQPRLEYIIHQWNRIQQSVAEREEFNNAIDFVVNFQPFPEQLTLPTLQNGDTDAGIVSVDCFHFSQRGHAIAANSYWNNLIDMVGNKTELVQREFERFNCPMKGRPFLATRKNSLKKV
;
A
#
# COMPACT_ATOMS: atom_id res chain seq x y z
N MET A 1 -0.94 -49.15 60.26
CA MET A 1 -2.39 -49.48 60.21
C MET A 1 -3.17 -48.19 60.01
N ALA A 2 -4.25 -48.27 59.22
CA ALA A 2 -5.24 -47.24 58.91
C ALA A 2 -4.79 -46.03 58.05
N SER A 3 -4.98 -46.20 56.74
CA SER A 3 -5.14 -45.13 55.74
C SER A 3 -6.48 -44.41 55.96
N VAL A 4 -6.46 -43.07 55.98
CA VAL A 4 -7.66 -42.23 55.89
C VAL A 4 -7.56 -41.44 54.59
N TYR A 5 -8.35 -41.87 53.59
CA TYR A 5 -8.64 -41.13 52.36
C TYR A 5 -9.54 -39.91 52.66
N PRO A 6 -9.28 -38.71 52.12
CA PRO A 6 -10.31 -37.69 51.97
C PRO A 6 -11.07 -37.89 50.65
N ARG A 7 -12.36 -38.15 50.77
CA ARG A 7 -13.36 -38.34 49.69
C ARG A 7 -13.72 -37.03 48.95
N THR A 8 -12.78 -36.28 48.36
CA THR A 8 -13.13 -35.01 47.68
C THR A 8 -12.69 -34.88 46.22
N LEU A 9 -11.79 -35.73 45.71
CA LEU A 9 -11.44 -35.71 44.28
C LEU A 9 -12.51 -36.31 43.37
N GLY A 10 -13.31 -37.27 43.86
CA GLY A 10 -14.34 -37.95 43.06
C GLY A 10 -15.51 -37.04 42.65
N GLY A 11 -15.85 -36.03 43.46
CA GLY A 11 -16.92 -35.09 43.15
C GLY A 11 -16.56 -34.05 42.08
N PHE A 12 -15.28 -33.69 41.97
CA PHE A 12 -14.81 -32.67 41.02
C PHE A 12 -14.74 -33.18 39.58
N THR A 13 -14.33 -34.44 39.38
CA THR A 13 -14.34 -35.09 38.07
C THR A 13 -15.77 -35.36 37.59
N LEU A 14 -16.68 -35.69 38.51
CA LEU A 14 -18.10 -35.89 38.22
C LEU A 14 -18.82 -34.58 37.88
N LEU A 15 -18.41 -33.42 38.41
CA LEU A 15 -19.01 -32.12 38.05
C LEU A 15 -18.55 -31.62 36.66
N LEU A 16 -17.27 -31.85 36.31
CA LEU A 16 -16.72 -31.62 34.97
C LEU A 16 -17.37 -32.53 33.91
N LEU A 17 -17.64 -33.80 34.26
CA LEU A 17 -18.40 -34.72 33.42
C LEU A 17 -19.91 -34.40 33.38
N ALA A 18 -20.50 -33.89 34.47
CA ALA A 18 -21.93 -33.51 34.51
C ALA A 18 -22.24 -32.25 33.69
N LEU A 19 -21.31 -31.30 33.60
CA LEU A 19 -21.41 -30.16 32.68
C LEU A 19 -21.21 -30.57 31.20
N ALA A 20 -20.49 -31.67 30.94
CA ALA A 20 -20.40 -32.28 29.62
C ALA A 20 -21.62 -33.17 29.25
N ALA A 21 -22.51 -33.49 30.22
CA ALA A 21 -23.55 -34.51 30.05
C ALA A 21 -25.00 -34.00 30.00
N THR A 22 -25.27 -32.69 29.85
CA THR A 22 -26.65 -32.19 29.81
C THR A 22 -26.95 -31.28 28.61
N ILE A 23 -26.74 -31.77 27.39
CA ILE A 23 -27.43 -31.22 26.21
C ILE A 23 -27.75 -32.35 25.24
N THR A 24 -28.96 -32.90 25.33
CA THR A 24 -29.56 -33.64 24.21
C THR A 24 -30.05 -32.61 23.17
N PRO A 25 -29.63 -32.68 21.90
CA PRO A 25 -30.13 -31.78 20.89
C PRO A 25 -31.58 -32.13 20.55
N GLY A 26 -32.51 -31.22 20.85
CA GLY A 26 -33.78 -31.15 20.13
C GLY A 26 -33.50 -30.67 18.71
N GLY A 27 -34.07 -31.35 17.70
CA GLY A 27 -33.73 -31.15 16.30
C GLY A 27 -33.74 -29.67 15.85
N GLY A 28 -32.63 -29.21 15.28
CA GLY A 28 -32.55 -27.99 14.47
C GLY A 28 -32.18 -26.67 15.18
N GLN A 29 -31.86 -26.67 16.48
CA GLN A 29 -31.45 -25.45 17.21
C GLN A 29 -29.94 -25.39 17.48
N ALA A 30 -29.38 -24.17 17.60
CA ALA A 30 -28.01 -23.90 18.01
C ALA A 30 -27.72 -24.50 19.41
N LEU A 31 -26.45 -24.79 19.72
CA LEU A 31 -26.08 -25.37 21.01
C LEU A 31 -26.38 -24.37 22.13
N ILE A 32 -27.23 -24.74 23.10
CA ILE A 32 -27.46 -23.93 24.29
C ILE A 32 -26.19 -23.99 25.15
N THR A 33 -25.39 -22.94 25.11
CA THR A 33 -24.21 -22.75 25.96
C THR A 33 -24.64 -22.38 27.38
N PRO A 34 -23.74 -22.51 28.38
CA PRO A 34 -24.02 -22.05 29.72
C PRO A 34 -24.34 -20.55 29.82
N LEU A 35 -24.10 -19.73 28.79
CA LEU A 35 -24.38 -18.29 28.78
C LEU A 35 -25.78 -17.92 28.27
N ASP A 36 -26.51 -18.84 27.64
CA ASP A 36 -27.78 -18.56 26.94
C ASP A 36 -29.02 -18.49 27.83
N SER A 37 -28.94 -19.05 29.05
CA SER A 37 -30.01 -18.98 30.04
C SER A 37 -29.57 -18.14 31.24
N PRO A 38 -30.40 -17.21 31.75
CA PRO A 38 -30.06 -16.45 32.96
C PRO A 38 -29.67 -17.34 34.15
N LEU A 39 -30.29 -18.52 34.28
CA LEU A 39 -29.99 -19.49 35.33
C LEU A 39 -28.65 -20.20 35.11
N LEU A 40 -28.39 -20.67 33.89
CA LEU A 40 -27.13 -21.33 33.53
C LEU A 40 -25.96 -20.34 33.57
N ALA A 41 -26.17 -19.10 33.11
CA ALA A 41 -25.15 -18.06 33.09
C ALA A 41 -24.75 -17.67 34.51
N THR A 42 -25.71 -17.66 35.43
CA THR A 42 -25.46 -17.42 36.86
C THR A 42 -24.64 -18.56 37.47
N LYS A 43 -24.97 -19.82 37.16
CA LYS A 43 -24.21 -21.00 37.65
C LYS A 43 -22.80 -21.06 37.05
N TYR A 44 -22.67 -20.83 35.75
CA TYR A 44 -21.39 -20.79 35.03
C TYR A 44 -20.48 -19.68 35.58
N ARG A 45 -20.98 -18.45 35.67
CA ARG A 45 -20.23 -17.33 36.27
C ARG A 45 -19.87 -17.60 37.74
N GLY A 46 -20.78 -18.20 38.50
CA GLY A 46 -20.49 -18.63 39.88
C GLY A 46 -19.35 -19.65 39.96
N PHE A 47 -19.33 -20.65 39.08
CA PHE A 47 -18.23 -21.61 38.97
C PHE A 47 -16.92 -20.92 38.59
N ARG A 48 -16.94 -19.99 37.62
CA ARG A 48 -15.75 -19.23 37.22
C ARG A 48 -15.22 -18.36 38.36
N GLU A 49 -16.09 -17.75 39.16
CA GLU A 49 -15.70 -16.99 40.36
C GLU A 49 -14.99 -17.90 41.38
N ILE A 50 -15.51 -19.10 41.62
CA ILE A 50 -14.87 -20.10 42.50
C ILE A 50 -13.49 -20.47 41.96
N MET A 51 -13.39 -20.82 40.66
CA MET A 51 -12.13 -21.20 40.04
C MET A 51 -11.10 -20.07 40.03
N PHE A 52 -11.52 -18.84 39.74
CA PHE A 52 -10.66 -17.65 39.76
C PHE A 52 -10.09 -17.41 41.17
N ASN A 53 -10.91 -17.55 42.21
CA ASN A 53 -10.47 -17.40 43.59
C ASN A 53 -9.57 -18.54 44.06
N PHE A 54 -9.81 -19.76 43.60
CA PHE A 54 -9.00 -20.94 43.92
C PHE A 54 -7.60 -20.87 43.28
N ILE A 55 -7.52 -20.56 41.99
CA ILE A 55 -6.25 -20.48 41.25
C ILE A 55 -5.46 -19.22 41.64
N GLY A 56 -6.16 -18.11 41.87
CA GLY A 56 -5.56 -16.83 42.22
C GLY A 56 -4.99 -16.05 41.02
N GLN A 57 -4.60 -14.81 41.28
CA GLN A 57 -4.08 -13.90 40.26
C GLN A 57 -2.72 -14.37 39.72
N THR A 58 -2.54 -14.26 38.41
CA THR A 58 -1.30 -14.60 37.70
C THR A 58 -0.61 -13.35 37.13
N GLY A 59 -1.37 -12.36 36.64
CA GLY A 59 -0.84 -11.20 35.92
C GLY A 59 0.00 -10.26 36.78
N ASN A 60 -0.31 -10.13 38.07
CA ASN A 60 0.41 -9.27 39.02
C ASN A 60 1.45 -10.01 39.87
N ASN A 61 1.67 -11.30 39.63
CA ASN A 61 2.56 -12.10 40.44
C ASN A 61 4.01 -12.01 39.94
N LYS A 62 4.89 -11.38 40.73
CA LYS A 62 6.32 -11.18 40.38
C LYS A 62 7.06 -12.49 40.09
N ASN A 63 6.79 -13.56 40.83
CA ASN A 63 7.44 -14.85 40.62
C ASN A 63 7.00 -15.46 39.28
N LYS A 64 5.70 -15.41 38.97
CA LYS A 64 5.18 -15.88 37.66
C LYS A 64 5.70 -15.03 36.51
N PHE A 65 5.88 -13.73 36.71
CA PHE A 65 6.55 -12.86 35.75
C PHE A 65 7.99 -13.31 35.48
N LEU A 66 8.80 -13.52 36.51
CA LEU A 66 10.18 -13.97 36.36
C LEU A 66 10.27 -15.36 35.69
N ILE A 67 9.35 -16.28 36.01
CA ILE A 67 9.27 -17.61 35.37
C ILE A 67 8.99 -17.45 33.87
N ASN A 68 7.97 -16.69 33.49
CA ASN A 68 7.61 -16.50 32.09
C ASN A 68 8.67 -15.72 31.32
N LEU A 69 9.32 -14.73 31.96
CA LEU A 69 10.46 -14.01 31.39
C LEU A 69 11.63 -14.97 31.09
N LYS A 70 12.00 -15.84 32.05
CA LYS A 70 13.04 -16.87 31.86
C LYS A 70 12.68 -17.86 30.74
N LYS A 71 11.39 -18.18 30.58
CA LYS A 71 10.88 -19.05 29.51
C LYS A 71 10.70 -18.34 28.16
N GLY A 72 11.03 -17.05 28.06
CA GLY A 72 10.85 -16.26 26.83
C GLY A 72 9.39 -16.02 26.45
N LYS A 73 8.44 -16.22 27.37
CA LYS A 73 6.99 -16.04 27.15
C LYS A 73 6.49 -14.61 27.41
N VAL A 74 7.40 -13.73 27.76
CA VAL A 74 7.18 -12.28 27.92
C VAL A 74 7.96 -11.60 26.80
N GLN A 75 7.41 -10.52 26.25
CA GLN A 75 8.08 -9.70 25.25
C GLN A 75 9.45 -9.18 25.74
N LYS A 76 10.25 -8.64 24.83
CA LYS A 76 11.44 -7.85 25.18
C LYS A 76 11.05 -6.74 26.18
N GLN A 77 11.80 -6.64 27.26
CA GLN A 77 11.66 -5.57 28.25
C GLN A 77 12.53 -4.38 27.84
N PHE A 78 11.97 -3.17 27.87
CA PHE A 78 12.65 -1.94 27.48
C PHE A 78 13.03 -1.11 28.71
N GLY A 79 14.17 -0.42 28.64
CA GLY A 79 14.65 0.50 29.67
C GLY A 79 13.81 1.78 29.74
N PRO A 80 13.86 2.51 30.88
CA PRO A 80 13.12 3.77 31.05
C PRO A 80 13.54 4.84 30.03
N GLU A 81 14.82 4.86 29.64
CA GLU A 81 15.40 5.81 28.67
C GLU A 81 15.18 5.41 27.20
N GLU A 82 14.71 4.18 26.91
CA GLU A 82 14.44 3.80 25.52
C GLU A 82 13.22 4.59 24.99
N PRO A 83 13.36 5.33 23.87
CA PRO A 83 12.28 6.13 23.32
C PRO A 83 11.17 5.24 22.77
N PHE A 84 9.93 5.73 22.80
CA PHE A 84 8.83 5.09 22.11
C PHE A 84 9.04 5.16 20.59
N PHE A 85 8.55 4.15 19.87
CA PHE A 85 8.81 3.99 18.43
C PHE A 85 8.29 5.16 17.58
N CYS A 86 7.21 5.83 18.01
CA CYS A 86 6.57 6.91 17.25
C CYS A 86 6.82 8.29 17.87
N ASN A 87 6.80 9.34 17.03
CA ASN A 87 6.71 10.71 17.52
C ASN A 87 5.29 10.99 18.05
N THR A 88 5.18 11.34 19.32
CA THR A 88 3.90 11.61 20.00
C THR A 88 3.54 13.09 20.06
N THR A 89 4.46 13.98 19.66
CA THR A 89 4.28 15.43 19.72
C THR A 89 3.19 15.90 18.76
N GLY A 90 2.20 16.66 19.26
CA GLY A 90 1.11 17.22 18.43
C GLY A 90 0.06 16.21 17.95
N MET A 91 0.09 14.98 18.47
CA MET A 91 -0.80 13.88 18.04
C MET A 91 -2.17 13.87 18.72
N ARG A 92 -2.43 14.80 19.65
CA ARG A 92 -3.77 15.15 20.12
C ARG A 92 -4.20 16.44 19.42
N SER A 93 -5.43 16.47 18.91
CA SER A 93 -5.99 17.64 18.24
C SER A 93 -6.20 18.78 19.24
N GLU A 94 -5.94 20.02 18.80
CA GLU A 94 -6.17 21.23 19.61
C GLU A 94 -7.64 21.40 20.00
N THR A 95 -8.54 20.94 19.12
CA THR A 95 -9.99 20.90 19.33
C THR A 95 -10.49 19.48 19.15
N VAL A 96 -11.47 19.07 19.96
CA VAL A 96 -12.04 17.72 19.90
C VAL A 96 -12.66 17.51 18.50
N PRO A 97 -12.17 16.55 17.69
CA PRO A 97 -12.61 16.39 16.32
C PRO A 97 -14.08 15.97 16.29
N THR A 98 -14.86 16.51 15.35
CA THR A 98 -16.29 16.19 15.19
C THR A 98 -16.55 15.02 14.24
N SER A 99 -15.54 14.61 13.47
CA SER A 99 -15.61 13.46 12.57
C SER A 99 -14.51 12.45 12.89
N VAL A 100 -14.82 11.18 12.69
CA VAL A 100 -13.89 10.05 12.77
C VAL A 100 -12.77 10.17 11.74
N ASP A 101 -13.01 10.82 10.60
CA ASP A 101 -12.01 11.07 9.55
C ASP A 101 -10.89 12.03 9.99
N ARG A 102 -11.11 12.76 11.10
CA ARG A 102 -10.15 13.70 11.68
C ARG A 102 -9.55 13.19 12.99
N LEU A 103 -9.89 11.97 13.39
CA LEU A 103 -9.52 11.39 14.67
C LEU A 103 -8.04 11.03 14.71
N ARG A 104 -7.31 11.53 15.71
CA ARG A 104 -5.90 11.16 15.96
C ARG A 104 -5.80 10.22 17.16
N PRO A 105 -4.69 9.46 17.31
CA PRO A 105 -4.48 8.60 18.48
C PRO A 105 -4.59 9.32 19.81
N GLY A 106 -4.12 10.58 19.88
CA GLY A 106 -4.21 11.39 21.09
C GLY A 106 -5.62 11.87 21.44
N ASP A 107 -6.57 11.78 20.50
CA ASP A 107 -7.97 12.18 20.70
C ASP A 107 -8.82 11.07 21.32
N ILE A 108 -8.34 9.83 21.34
CA ILE A 108 -9.04 8.70 21.96
C ILE A 108 -8.98 8.86 23.48
N ASP A 109 -10.14 9.07 24.11
CA ASP A 109 -10.22 9.25 25.56
C ASP A 109 -10.62 7.95 26.28
N ILE A 110 -11.48 7.15 25.65
CA ILE A 110 -12.06 5.94 26.22
C ILE A 110 -11.75 4.73 25.33
N ILE A 111 -11.36 3.62 25.94
CA ILE A 111 -11.17 2.35 25.25
C ILE A 111 -12.05 1.25 25.87
N GLY A 112 -12.62 0.37 25.03
CA GLY A 112 -13.42 -0.77 25.44
C GLY A 112 -13.21 -1.99 24.53
N ALA A 113 -13.62 -3.17 24.99
CA ALA A 113 -13.60 -4.36 24.16
C ALA A 113 -14.69 -5.38 24.54
N ILE A 114 -15.16 -6.12 23.54
CA ILE A 114 -16.04 -7.29 23.68
C ILE A 114 -15.47 -8.45 22.86
N GLY A 115 -15.74 -9.69 23.28
CA GLY A 115 -15.19 -10.87 22.63
C GLY A 115 -15.16 -12.11 23.51
N ASP A 116 -14.32 -13.07 23.11
CA ASP A 116 -14.10 -14.33 23.82
C ASP A 116 -12.85 -14.30 24.71
N SER A 117 -12.30 -15.48 25.02
CA SER A 117 -11.13 -15.67 25.87
C SER A 117 -9.85 -15.02 25.33
N LEU A 118 -9.68 -14.88 24.01
CA LEU A 118 -8.53 -14.17 23.43
C LEU A 118 -8.60 -12.67 23.74
N THR A 119 -9.80 -12.09 23.66
CA THR A 119 -10.05 -10.68 24.01
C THR A 119 -10.06 -10.44 25.53
N ALA A 120 -10.38 -11.47 26.33
CA ALA A 120 -10.25 -11.43 27.78
C ALA A 120 -8.80 -11.57 28.27
N GLY A 121 -7.85 -11.98 27.40
CA GLY A 121 -6.45 -12.17 27.76
C GLY A 121 -6.19 -13.46 28.54
N ASN A 122 -6.94 -14.52 28.28
CA ASN A 122 -6.79 -15.78 29.01
C ASN A 122 -5.34 -16.31 28.96
N GLY A 123 -4.85 -16.73 30.13
CA GLY A 123 -3.60 -17.49 30.25
C GLY A 123 -2.32 -16.75 29.85
N ALA A 124 -2.34 -15.43 29.69
CA ALA A 124 -1.18 -14.64 29.26
C ALA A 124 0.08 -14.90 30.13
N MET A 125 -0.13 -15.13 31.43
CA MET A 125 0.93 -15.36 32.43
C MET A 125 0.87 -16.75 33.07
N ALA A 126 0.22 -17.72 32.44
CA ALA A 126 0.06 -19.06 32.98
C ALA A 126 1.42 -19.80 33.12
N THR A 127 1.63 -20.39 34.30
CA THR A 127 2.79 -21.22 34.63
C THR A 127 2.45 -22.70 34.85
N ASN A 128 1.15 -23.01 34.96
CA ASN A 128 0.58 -24.35 34.87
C ASN A 128 -0.76 -24.32 34.12
N ILE A 129 -1.29 -25.49 33.74
CA ILE A 129 -2.47 -25.60 32.86
C ILE A 129 -3.75 -25.02 33.46
N LEU A 130 -3.95 -25.08 34.79
CA LEU A 130 -5.16 -24.53 35.42
C LEU A 130 -5.20 -23.00 35.30
N GLU A 131 -4.04 -22.35 35.27
CA GLU A 131 -3.91 -20.90 35.17
C GLU A 131 -4.35 -20.34 33.80
N VAL A 132 -4.54 -21.17 32.79
CA VAL A 132 -5.12 -20.77 31.50
C VAL A 132 -6.55 -20.24 31.66
N LEU A 133 -7.27 -20.70 32.69
CA LEU A 133 -8.62 -20.22 33.02
C LEU A 133 -8.65 -18.79 33.58
N ILE A 134 -7.49 -18.23 33.96
CA ILE A 134 -7.40 -16.86 34.46
C ILE A 134 -7.46 -15.87 33.28
N GLU A 135 -8.46 -14.99 33.32
CA GLU A 135 -8.56 -13.84 32.42
C GLU A 135 -7.55 -12.76 32.86
N ASN A 136 -6.37 -12.73 32.22
CA ASN A 136 -5.39 -11.67 32.42
C ASN A 136 -5.81 -10.39 31.69
N LYS A 137 -6.97 -9.83 32.04
CA LYS A 137 -7.56 -8.68 31.35
C LYS A 137 -6.60 -7.49 31.25
N GLY A 138 -5.79 -7.24 32.29
CA GLY A 138 -4.76 -6.20 32.30
C GLY A 138 -3.66 -6.36 31.25
N LEU A 139 -3.48 -7.58 30.71
CA LEU A 139 -2.49 -7.94 29.69
C LEU A 139 -3.13 -8.26 28.33
N SER A 140 -4.45 -8.11 28.19
CA SER A 140 -5.15 -8.36 26.93
C SER A 140 -4.65 -7.42 25.83
N TRP A 141 -4.39 -7.97 24.65
CA TRP A 141 -3.79 -7.27 23.51
C TRP A 141 -4.56 -6.01 23.09
N SER A 142 -5.90 -6.05 23.11
CA SER A 142 -6.73 -4.97 22.60
C SER A 142 -7.20 -3.95 23.65
N ILE A 143 -7.08 -4.27 24.95
CA ILE A 143 -7.73 -3.48 26.01
C ILE A 143 -7.02 -3.50 27.37
N GLY A 144 -5.96 -4.30 27.58
CA GLY A 144 -5.22 -4.33 28.84
C GLY A 144 -4.32 -3.11 29.00
N GLY A 145 -4.24 -2.51 30.19
CA GLY A 145 -3.37 -1.35 30.44
C GLY A 145 -2.45 -1.52 31.64
N GLN A 146 -2.18 -2.77 32.05
CA GLN A 146 -1.19 -3.08 33.08
C GLN A 146 0.21 -2.65 32.60
N GLY A 147 0.97 -1.97 33.47
CA GLY A 147 2.31 -1.49 33.13
C GLY A 147 2.34 -0.42 32.02
N THR A 148 3.40 -0.42 31.22
CA THR A 148 3.61 0.44 30.05
C THR A 148 4.01 -0.43 28.85
N TRP A 149 4.11 0.15 27.65
CA TRP A 149 4.52 -0.59 26.44
C TRP A 149 5.90 -1.26 26.60
N ARG A 150 6.75 -0.70 27.47
CA ARG A 150 8.08 -1.22 27.80
C ARG A 150 8.04 -2.58 28.49
N GLN A 151 7.00 -2.80 29.30
CA GLN A 151 6.81 -4.04 30.04
C GLN A 151 5.84 -4.97 29.31
N PHE A 152 4.70 -4.43 28.88
CA PHE A 152 3.59 -5.13 28.26
C PHE A 152 3.02 -4.28 27.12
N LEU A 153 3.24 -4.68 25.87
CA LEU A 153 2.68 -4.03 24.70
C LEU A 153 1.24 -4.47 24.55
N THR A 154 0.35 -3.50 24.62
CA THR A 154 -1.09 -3.61 24.44
C THR A 154 -1.56 -2.34 23.75
N LEU A 155 -2.73 -2.37 23.11
CA LEU A 155 -3.27 -1.17 22.47
C LEU A 155 -3.42 0.02 23.45
N PRO A 156 -3.95 -0.13 24.68
CA PRO A 156 -3.94 0.98 25.65
C PRO A 156 -2.54 1.46 26.03
N ASN A 157 -1.56 0.56 26.16
CA ASN A 157 -0.21 0.96 26.52
C ASN A 157 0.51 1.71 25.39
N ILE A 158 0.09 1.51 24.14
CA ILE A 158 0.49 2.35 23.00
C ILE A 158 -0.24 3.71 23.07
N LEU A 159 -1.57 3.70 23.21
CA LEU A 159 -2.38 4.92 23.21
C LEU A 159 -2.04 5.87 24.38
N LYS A 160 -1.59 5.36 25.53
CA LYS A 160 -1.12 6.18 26.66
C LYS A 160 0.06 7.09 26.32
N GLU A 161 0.89 6.72 25.35
CA GLU A 161 2.00 7.56 24.89
C GLU A 161 1.50 8.79 24.12
N TYR A 162 0.29 8.73 23.55
CA TYR A 162 -0.38 9.84 22.86
C TYR A 162 -1.38 10.59 23.74
N ASN A 163 -2.05 9.87 24.64
CA ASN A 163 -2.99 10.41 25.61
C ASN A 163 -2.78 9.77 26.99
N PRO A 164 -2.02 10.41 27.89
CA PRO A 164 -1.81 9.91 29.26
C PRO A 164 -3.10 9.84 30.11
N LYS A 165 -4.19 10.50 29.68
CA LYS A 165 -5.51 10.50 30.35
C LYS A 165 -6.46 9.42 29.83
N LEU A 166 -6.01 8.55 28.92
CA LEU A 166 -6.82 7.43 28.42
C LEU A 166 -7.44 6.64 29.59
N TYR A 167 -8.72 6.26 29.45
CA TYR A 167 -9.49 5.54 30.47
C TYR A 167 -10.24 4.34 29.87
N GLY A 168 -10.66 3.40 30.73
CA GLY A 168 -11.50 2.24 30.35
C GLY A 168 -10.78 0.89 30.34
N TYR A 169 -9.46 0.87 30.35
CA TYR A 169 -8.65 -0.35 30.35
C TYR A 169 -8.49 -0.95 31.77
N PRO A 170 -8.63 -2.27 31.96
CA PRO A 170 -8.24 -2.96 33.19
C PRO A 170 -6.71 -2.97 33.37
N THR A 171 -6.27 -3.02 34.63
CA THR A 171 -4.84 -3.10 35.00
C THR A 171 -4.49 -4.36 35.80
N LYS A 172 -5.46 -5.27 35.95
CA LYS A 172 -5.34 -6.50 36.75
C LYS A 172 -6.13 -7.63 36.09
N ASP A 173 -5.94 -8.83 36.62
CA ASP A 173 -6.78 -9.98 36.33
C ASP A 173 -8.21 -9.74 36.84
N GLY A 174 -9.20 -10.25 36.13
CA GLY A 174 -10.57 -10.15 36.57
C GLY A 174 -11.55 -10.76 35.59
N LEU A 175 -12.68 -11.24 36.11
CA LEU A 175 -13.79 -11.73 35.30
C LEU A 175 -14.64 -10.56 34.79
N SER A 176 -15.34 -10.74 33.67
CA SER A 176 -16.25 -9.73 33.10
C SER A 176 -17.21 -9.12 34.13
N THR A 177 -17.65 -9.87 35.13
CA THR A 177 -18.53 -9.46 36.25
C THR A 177 -17.91 -8.50 37.26
N ARG A 178 -16.57 -8.47 37.38
CA ARG A 178 -15.87 -7.67 38.40
C ARG A 178 -15.65 -6.24 37.94
N LYS A 179 -15.75 -5.28 38.88
CA LYS A 179 -15.46 -3.85 38.61
C LYS A 179 -14.05 -3.60 38.06
N ALA A 180 -13.09 -4.43 38.45
CA ALA A 180 -11.70 -4.35 37.98
C ALA A 180 -11.54 -4.52 36.46
N SER A 181 -12.54 -5.12 35.80
CA SER A 181 -12.54 -5.38 34.36
C SER A 181 -12.91 -4.14 33.52
N LEU A 182 -13.42 -3.08 34.16
CA LEU A 182 -13.82 -1.82 33.53
C LEU A 182 -14.60 -2.07 32.22
N PHE A 183 -14.07 -1.62 31.08
CA PHE A 183 -14.73 -1.71 29.77
C PHE A 183 -14.25 -2.89 28.91
N ASN A 184 -13.54 -3.86 29.50
CA ASN A 184 -13.38 -5.19 28.92
C ASN A 184 -14.57 -6.07 29.35
N ALA A 185 -15.55 -6.21 28.47
CA ALA A 185 -16.73 -7.06 28.67
C ALA A 185 -16.60 -8.44 28.01
N ALA A 186 -15.44 -8.77 27.44
CA ALA A 186 -15.15 -10.10 26.90
C ALA A 186 -15.18 -11.17 28.01
N GLU A 187 -15.57 -12.38 27.63
CA GLU A 187 -15.79 -13.49 28.57
C GLU A 187 -15.31 -14.80 27.92
N GLY A 188 -14.50 -15.58 28.65
CA GLY A 188 -14.08 -16.90 28.20
C GLY A 188 -15.29 -17.80 27.91
N GLY A 189 -15.22 -18.55 26.80
CA GLY A 189 -16.32 -19.40 26.33
C GLY A 189 -17.44 -18.66 25.57
N ALA A 190 -17.38 -17.34 25.42
CA ALA A 190 -18.37 -16.59 24.67
C ALA A 190 -18.36 -16.93 23.17
N MET A 191 -19.55 -17.02 22.58
CA MET A 191 -19.78 -17.27 21.15
C MET A 191 -20.51 -16.09 20.51
N SER A 192 -20.80 -16.17 19.22
CA SER A 192 -21.44 -15.06 18.51
C SER A 192 -22.78 -14.64 19.11
N GLN A 193 -23.56 -15.55 19.70
CA GLN A 193 -24.82 -15.23 20.35
C GLN A 193 -24.70 -14.33 21.58
N ASP A 194 -23.51 -14.26 22.19
CA ASP A 194 -23.24 -13.41 23.35
C ASP A 194 -22.93 -11.95 22.97
N ILE A 195 -22.58 -11.70 21.70
CA ILE A 195 -22.19 -10.37 21.20
C ILE A 195 -23.20 -9.28 21.59
N PRO A 196 -24.52 -9.44 21.37
CA PRO A 196 -25.48 -8.40 21.72
C PRO A 196 -25.55 -8.13 23.23
N TYR A 197 -25.41 -9.17 24.07
CA TYR A 197 -25.38 -8.99 25.52
C TYR A 197 -24.13 -8.23 25.96
N GLN A 198 -22.95 -8.62 25.47
CA GLN A 198 -21.70 -7.93 25.80
C GLN A 198 -21.73 -6.46 25.36
N ALA A 199 -22.27 -6.16 24.18
CA ALA A 199 -22.44 -4.79 23.70
C ALA A 199 -23.34 -3.94 24.61
N ARG A 200 -24.52 -4.46 24.99
CA ARG A 200 -25.43 -3.76 25.92
C ARG A 200 -24.79 -3.56 27.29
N ASN A 201 -24.07 -4.55 27.81
CA ASN A 201 -23.36 -4.45 29.07
C ASN A 201 -22.24 -3.40 29.01
N LEU A 202 -21.46 -3.35 27.93
CA LEU A 202 -20.42 -2.35 27.71
C LEU A 202 -21.00 -0.93 27.66
N VAL A 203 -22.06 -0.73 26.86
CA VAL A 203 -22.78 0.55 26.79
C VAL A 203 -23.30 0.98 28.16
N LYS A 204 -23.94 0.07 28.90
CA LYS A 204 -24.43 0.35 30.25
C LYS A 204 -23.31 0.79 31.20
N ARG A 205 -22.13 0.17 31.12
CA ARG A 205 -20.97 0.57 31.93
C ARG A 205 -20.49 1.96 31.59
N MET A 206 -20.36 2.28 30.30
CA MET A 206 -19.91 3.61 29.86
C MET A 206 -20.93 4.69 30.26
N LEU A 207 -22.23 4.46 30.06
CA LEU A 207 -23.30 5.40 30.42
C LEU A 207 -23.39 5.67 31.93
N SER A 208 -22.96 4.72 32.77
CA SER A 208 -23.04 4.83 34.23
C SER A 208 -21.74 5.27 34.91
N ASP A 209 -20.64 5.33 34.17
CA ASP A 209 -19.34 5.74 34.71
C ASP A 209 -19.17 7.27 34.60
N ARG A 210 -19.06 7.93 35.76
CA ARG A 210 -18.91 9.39 35.86
C ARG A 210 -17.63 9.92 35.20
N LYS A 211 -16.65 9.08 34.89
CA LYS A 211 -15.42 9.45 34.18
C LYS A 211 -15.60 9.47 32.66
N VAL A 212 -16.74 9.00 32.14
CA VAL A 212 -17.04 9.01 30.72
C VAL A 212 -17.99 10.15 30.41
N ASP A 213 -17.49 11.20 29.77
CA ASP A 213 -18.35 12.14 29.08
C ASP A 213 -18.81 11.51 27.76
N ILE A 214 -20.01 10.94 27.78
CA ILE A 214 -20.54 10.18 26.64
C ILE A 214 -20.62 11.03 25.37
N ASN A 215 -20.87 12.33 25.47
CA ASN A 215 -21.10 13.20 24.31
C ASN A 215 -19.80 13.80 23.77
N ASN A 216 -18.79 13.99 24.62
CA ASN A 216 -17.55 14.66 24.24
C ASN A 216 -16.36 13.72 24.04
N HIS A 217 -16.26 12.63 24.79
CA HIS A 217 -15.14 11.71 24.67
C HIS A 217 -15.23 10.86 23.40
N TRP A 218 -14.10 10.67 22.73
CA TRP A 218 -13.99 9.64 21.69
C TRP A 218 -13.77 8.25 22.31
N LYS A 219 -14.55 7.27 21.84
CA LYS A 219 -14.46 5.86 22.23
C LYS A 219 -13.79 5.06 21.12
N MET A 220 -12.87 4.18 21.49
CA MET A 220 -12.37 3.12 20.62
C MET A 220 -12.82 1.76 21.20
N ILE A 221 -13.54 0.96 20.41
CA ILE A 221 -14.07 -0.35 20.83
C ILE A 221 -13.49 -1.44 19.93
N THR A 222 -12.88 -2.47 20.52
CA THR A 222 -12.41 -3.64 19.77
C THR A 222 -13.31 -4.84 19.97
N LEU A 223 -13.72 -5.48 18.87
CA LEU A 223 -14.52 -6.71 18.82
C LEU A 223 -13.73 -7.80 18.10
N MET A 224 -13.45 -8.91 18.79
CA MET A 224 -12.97 -10.16 18.18
C MET A 224 -13.66 -11.34 18.84
N ILE A 225 -14.33 -12.16 18.03
CA ILE A 225 -15.09 -13.33 18.49
C ILE A 225 -15.30 -14.34 17.37
N GLY A 226 -15.31 -15.62 17.72
CA GLY A 226 -15.57 -16.72 16.78
C GLY A 226 -14.78 -17.97 17.11
N GLY A 227 -13.73 -17.88 17.94
CA GLY A 227 -12.90 -19.03 18.29
C GLY A 227 -13.74 -20.20 18.82
N ASN A 228 -14.66 -19.91 19.75
CA ASN A 228 -15.55 -20.92 20.33
C ASN A 228 -16.58 -21.46 19.33
N ASP A 229 -17.16 -20.60 18.48
CA ASP A 229 -18.08 -21.00 17.42
C ASP A 229 -17.41 -22.02 16.48
N PHE A 230 -16.18 -21.71 16.04
CA PHE A 230 -15.39 -22.55 15.14
C PHE A 230 -14.95 -23.87 15.78
N CYS A 231 -14.55 -23.81 17.04
CA CYS A 231 -13.89 -24.90 17.73
C CYS A 231 -14.86 -25.86 18.42
N ALA A 232 -16.03 -25.37 18.87
CA ALA A 232 -16.94 -26.12 19.72
C ALA A 232 -18.40 -26.16 19.23
N GLU A 233 -18.84 -25.29 18.31
CA GLU A 233 -20.25 -25.22 17.90
C GLU A 233 -20.53 -25.82 16.51
N ILE A 234 -19.81 -25.37 15.47
CA ILE A 234 -20.17 -25.67 14.07
C ILE A 234 -20.30 -27.16 13.76
N CYS A 235 -19.55 -28.03 14.43
CA CYS A 235 -19.54 -29.46 14.17
C CYS A 235 -20.73 -30.23 14.76
N TYR A 236 -21.56 -29.57 15.57
CA TYR A 236 -22.78 -30.15 16.16
C TYR A 236 -24.06 -29.56 15.59
N MET A 237 -23.95 -28.53 14.73
CA MET A 237 -25.09 -27.98 14.03
C MET A 237 -25.55 -28.95 12.94
N ALA A 238 -26.87 -29.18 12.86
CA ALA A 238 -27.45 -29.96 11.76
C ALA A 238 -27.17 -29.33 10.38
N THR A 239 -27.06 -27.99 10.34
CA THR A 239 -26.68 -27.21 9.16
C THR A 239 -25.65 -26.15 9.55
N PRO A 240 -24.34 -26.49 9.53
CA PRO A 240 -23.26 -25.60 9.94
C PRO A 240 -23.27 -24.24 9.23
N GLU A 241 -23.71 -24.15 7.98
CA GLU A 241 -23.78 -22.89 7.20
C GLU A 241 -24.68 -21.82 7.85
N LYS A 242 -25.66 -22.22 8.66
CA LYS A 242 -26.54 -21.27 9.38
C LYS A 242 -25.78 -20.41 10.39
N ILE A 243 -24.57 -20.81 10.80
CA ILE A 243 -23.75 -20.06 11.75
C ILE A 243 -23.43 -18.65 11.21
N LEU A 244 -23.29 -18.50 9.89
CA LEU A 244 -23.09 -17.21 9.22
C LEU A 244 -24.29 -16.27 9.40
N GLN A 245 -25.52 -16.78 9.24
CA GLN A 245 -26.75 -15.99 9.40
C GLN A 245 -26.94 -15.54 10.85
N TYR A 246 -26.66 -16.43 11.81
CA TYR A 246 -26.72 -16.10 13.24
C TYR A 246 -25.67 -15.04 13.58
N HIS A 247 -24.45 -15.20 13.05
CA HIS A 247 -23.37 -14.26 13.28
C HIS A 247 -23.67 -12.86 12.76
N GLU A 248 -24.15 -12.76 11.53
CA GLU A 248 -24.55 -11.50 10.93
C GLU A 248 -25.57 -10.78 11.83
N LYS A 249 -26.64 -11.49 12.22
CA LYS A 249 -27.69 -10.93 13.09
C LYS A 249 -27.11 -10.38 14.39
N ASN A 250 -26.21 -11.12 15.02
CA ASN A 250 -25.65 -10.79 16.32
C ASN A 250 -24.65 -9.62 16.25
N ILE A 251 -23.74 -9.62 15.28
CA ILE A 251 -22.80 -8.50 15.08
C ILE A 251 -23.54 -7.23 14.70
N VAL A 252 -24.46 -7.29 13.74
CA VAL A 252 -25.22 -6.12 13.30
C VAL A 252 -26.01 -5.52 14.47
N SER A 253 -26.58 -6.36 15.34
CA SER A 253 -27.25 -5.91 16.57
C SER A 253 -26.30 -5.14 17.51
N ALA A 254 -25.08 -5.63 17.74
CA ALA A 254 -24.10 -4.94 18.58
C ALA A 254 -23.57 -3.65 17.96
N LEU A 255 -23.23 -3.65 16.67
CA LEU A 255 -22.74 -2.45 15.97
C LEU A 255 -23.81 -1.35 15.95
N ARG A 256 -25.09 -1.70 15.74
CA ARG A 256 -26.22 -0.77 15.88
C ARG A 256 -26.34 -0.26 17.31
N THR A 257 -26.19 -1.12 18.31
CA THR A 257 -26.19 -0.71 19.73
C THR A 257 -25.08 0.31 20.02
N PHE A 258 -23.88 0.13 19.49
CA PHE A 258 -22.82 1.14 19.63
C PHE A 258 -23.15 2.44 18.89
N ARG A 259 -23.59 2.36 17.63
CA ARG A 259 -23.95 3.52 16.79
C ARG A 259 -25.05 4.39 17.41
N ASP A 260 -26.01 3.74 18.07
CA ASP A 260 -27.22 4.39 18.55
C ASP A 260 -27.04 4.96 19.97
N TYR A 261 -26.17 4.38 20.80
CA TYR A 261 -25.99 4.80 22.20
C TYR A 261 -24.63 5.42 22.54
N LEU A 262 -23.62 5.29 21.67
CA LEU A 262 -22.27 5.82 21.87
C LEU A 262 -21.88 6.73 20.69
N PRO A 263 -22.19 8.04 20.74
CA PRO A 263 -21.69 9.00 19.74
C PRO A 263 -20.16 9.03 19.76
N ARG A 264 -19.46 9.58 18.75
CA ARG A 264 -17.98 9.65 18.73
C ARG A 264 -17.30 8.30 19.02
N THR A 265 -17.58 7.29 18.20
CA THR A 265 -17.07 5.92 18.40
C THR A 265 -16.42 5.35 17.16
N PHE A 266 -15.19 4.86 17.32
CA PHE A 266 -14.48 4.07 16.33
C PHE A 266 -14.46 2.60 16.75
N VAL A 267 -14.95 1.70 15.90
CA VAL A 267 -15.01 0.27 16.20
C VAL A 267 -13.98 -0.49 15.36
N ASN A 268 -13.05 -1.17 16.02
CA ASN A 268 -12.21 -2.19 15.42
C ASN A 268 -12.96 -3.53 15.39
N LEU A 269 -13.32 -4.01 14.21
CA LEU A 269 -13.83 -5.37 14.02
C LEU A 269 -12.67 -6.26 13.58
N ALA A 270 -12.03 -6.95 14.52
CA ALA A 270 -10.87 -7.78 14.23
C ALA A 270 -11.28 -9.18 13.78
N ALA A 271 -10.62 -9.66 12.72
CA ALA A 271 -10.83 -10.99 12.18
C ALA A 271 -10.51 -12.06 13.23
N SER A 272 -11.31 -13.13 13.24
CA SER A 272 -11.01 -14.29 14.07
C SER A 272 -10.05 -15.22 13.33
N PRO A 273 -8.97 -15.68 13.99
CA PRO A 273 -7.93 -16.46 13.33
C PRO A 273 -8.47 -17.77 12.78
N LYS A 274 -7.95 -18.21 11.62
CA LYS A 274 -8.23 -19.55 11.10
C LYS A 274 -7.58 -20.59 12.00
N VAL A 275 -8.40 -21.30 12.77
CA VAL A 275 -7.95 -22.24 13.81
C VAL A 275 -7.34 -23.54 13.26
N ASP A 276 -7.38 -23.78 11.94
CA ASP A 276 -6.69 -24.91 11.29
C ASP A 276 -5.16 -24.77 11.36
N ILE A 277 -4.63 -23.56 11.60
CA ILE A 277 -3.21 -23.33 11.85
C ILE A 277 -2.68 -24.21 12.98
N LEU A 278 -3.51 -24.52 13.97
CA LEU A 278 -3.19 -25.39 15.09
C LEU A 278 -2.82 -26.81 14.64
N ALA A 279 -3.34 -27.28 13.50
CA ALA A 279 -2.97 -28.57 12.92
C ALA A 279 -1.60 -28.54 12.23
N ARG A 280 -1.14 -27.35 11.83
CA ARG A 280 0.11 -27.12 11.08
C ARG A 280 1.33 -26.86 11.97
N PHE A 281 1.15 -26.76 13.29
CA PHE A 281 2.27 -26.58 14.21
C PHE A 281 3.23 -27.77 14.18
N LYS A 282 4.51 -27.45 14.01
CA LYS A 282 5.63 -28.39 13.95
C LYS A 282 6.13 -28.71 15.35
N ASN A 283 6.56 -29.96 15.57
CA ASN A 283 7.15 -30.42 16.84
C ASN A 283 6.33 -30.04 18.08
N LYS A 284 5.02 -30.26 17.97
CA LYS A 284 4.04 -29.90 18.99
C LYS A 284 4.25 -30.73 20.28
N PRO A 285 4.37 -30.08 21.45
CA PRO A 285 4.40 -30.76 22.74
C PRO A 285 3.15 -31.64 22.96
N GLN A 286 3.31 -32.76 23.67
CA GLN A 286 2.22 -33.73 23.86
C GLN A 286 1.03 -33.12 24.61
N GLU A 287 1.29 -32.23 25.57
CA GLU A 287 0.25 -31.52 26.31
C GLU A 287 -0.60 -30.64 25.37
N CYS A 288 0.04 -29.98 24.40
CA CYS A 288 -0.66 -29.20 23.39
C CYS A 288 -1.55 -30.09 22.51
N VAL A 289 -1.12 -31.30 22.15
CA VAL A 289 -1.93 -32.23 21.33
C VAL A 289 -3.26 -32.54 22.03
N SER A 290 -3.21 -32.85 23.33
CA SER A 290 -4.41 -33.13 24.12
C SER A 290 -5.29 -31.89 24.30
N MET A 291 -4.69 -30.75 24.65
CA MET A 291 -5.44 -29.50 24.86
C MET A 291 -6.11 -29.01 23.58
N HIS A 292 -5.46 -29.12 22.44
CA HIS A 292 -6.03 -28.77 21.15
C HIS A 292 -7.32 -29.54 20.81
N VAL A 293 -7.39 -30.82 21.19
CA VAL A 293 -8.61 -31.63 20.98
C VAL A 293 -9.72 -31.22 21.95
N ILE A 294 -9.37 -30.77 23.15
CA ILE A 294 -10.32 -30.30 24.17
C ILE A 294 -10.86 -28.92 23.81
N GLU A 295 -9.98 -27.98 23.47
CA GLU A 295 -10.32 -26.58 23.18
C GLU A 295 -10.89 -26.44 21.77
N CYS A 296 -10.45 -27.24 20.79
CA CYS A 296 -10.89 -27.17 19.40
C CYS A 296 -11.27 -28.51 18.76
N PRO A 297 -12.23 -29.24 19.35
CA PRO A 297 -12.63 -30.56 18.87
C PRO A 297 -13.15 -30.55 17.43
N CYS A 298 -13.90 -29.52 17.00
CA CYS A 298 -14.49 -29.47 15.66
C CYS A 298 -13.43 -29.56 14.55
N LEU A 299 -12.26 -28.94 14.73
CA LEU A 299 -11.18 -29.00 13.75
C LEU A 299 -10.13 -30.08 14.01
N LEU A 300 -9.92 -30.49 15.26
CA LEU A 300 -8.75 -31.31 15.61
C LEU A 300 -9.09 -32.74 16.02
N ALA A 301 -10.33 -33.04 16.42
CA ALA A 301 -10.75 -34.40 16.72
C ALA A 301 -10.86 -35.27 15.46
N THR A 302 -10.49 -36.55 15.56
CA THR A 302 -10.50 -37.50 14.43
C THR A 302 -11.90 -37.72 13.85
N ARG A 303 -12.94 -37.70 14.69
CA ARG A 303 -14.33 -37.93 14.27
C ARG A 303 -14.84 -36.92 13.24
N PHE A 304 -14.27 -35.72 13.21
CA PHE A 304 -14.67 -34.66 12.28
C PHE A 304 -13.73 -34.49 11.09
N ARG A 305 -12.74 -35.38 10.92
CA ARG A 305 -11.71 -35.27 9.88
C ARG A 305 -12.28 -35.03 8.48
N LYS A 306 -13.39 -35.70 8.12
CA LYS A 306 -14.05 -35.56 6.81
C LYS A 306 -14.76 -34.21 6.61
N GLN A 307 -15.06 -33.48 7.69
CA GLN A 307 -15.77 -32.20 7.64
C GLN A 307 -14.83 -31.00 7.80
N ARG A 308 -13.52 -31.21 8.06
CA ARG A 308 -12.58 -30.12 8.36
C ARG A 308 -12.48 -29.09 7.24
N GLU A 309 -12.39 -29.51 5.99
CA GLU A 309 -12.32 -28.58 4.85
C GLU A 309 -13.58 -27.72 4.77
N ARG A 310 -14.77 -28.31 4.98
CA ARG A 310 -16.04 -27.58 5.06
C ARG A 310 -16.03 -26.56 6.20
N PHE A 311 -15.51 -26.93 7.36
CA PHE A 311 -15.41 -26.03 8.52
C PHE A 311 -14.41 -24.89 8.30
N VAL A 312 -13.24 -25.16 7.70
CA VAL A 312 -12.27 -24.14 7.33
C VAL A 312 -12.88 -23.15 6.34
N LYS A 313 -13.64 -23.65 5.36
CA LYS A 313 -14.35 -22.80 4.42
C LYS A 313 -15.39 -21.91 5.11
N LEU A 314 -16.12 -22.42 6.10
CA LEU A 314 -17.05 -21.60 6.90
C LEU A 314 -16.34 -20.51 7.71
N ILE A 315 -15.12 -20.76 8.21
CA ILE A 315 -14.32 -19.74 8.91
C ILE A 315 -13.86 -18.64 7.95
N GLU A 316 -13.52 -19.01 6.71
CA GLU A 316 -13.23 -18.04 5.65
C GLU A 316 -14.44 -17.18 5.33
N ASP A 317 -15.58 -17.82 5.10
CA ASP A 317 -16.84 -17.14 4.78
C ASP A 317 -17.31 -16.26 5.94
N TRP A 318 -17.05 -16.64 7.19
CA TRP A 318 -17.31 -15.83 8.38
C TRP A 318 -16.50 -14.53 8.40
N ASN A 319 -15.20 -14.62 8.12
CA ASN A 319 -14.32 -13.44 8.08
C ASN A 319 -14.67 -12.53 6.88
N MET A 320 -15.04 -13.11 5.73
CA MET A 320 -15.56 -12.34 4.59
C MET A 320 -16.87 -11.63 4.94
N LEU A 321 -17.79 -12.32 5.62
CA LEU A 321 -19.04 -11.74 6.11
C LEU A 321 -18.79 -10.57 7.08
N GLN A 322 -17.82 -10.68 8.00
CA GLN A 322 -17.46 -9.57 8.88
C GLN A 322 -16.92 -8.36 8.11
N MET A 323 -16.10 -8.59 7.09
CA MET A 323 -15.61 -7.55 6.18
C MET A 323 -16.77 -6.83 5.46
N ASP A 324 -17.71 -7.61 4.91
CA ASP A 324 -18.91 -7.07 4.24
C ASP A 324 -19.80 -6.28 5.20
N ILE A 325 -19.97 -6.76 6.44
CA ILE A 325 -20.74 -6.05 7.48
C ILE A 325 -20.09 -4.72 7.83
N ALA A 326 -18.77 -4.69 8.02
CA ALA A 326 -18.05 -3.46 8.33
C ALA A 326 -18.15 -2.43 7.19
N ALA A 327 -18.26 -2.88 5.94
CA ALA A 327 -18.39 -2.01 4.77
C ALA A 327 -19.82 -1.45 4.56
N ARG A 328 -20.83 -1.90 5.33
CA ARG A 328 -22.21 -1.44 5.15
C ARG A 328 -22.34 0.06 5.39
N GLU A 329 -23.00 0.73 4.46
CA GLU A 329 -23.25 2.18 4.50
C GLU A 329 -23.88 2.63 5.84
N GLU A 330 -24.72 1.80 6.46
CA GLU A 330 -25.39 2.12 7.74
C GLU A 330 -24.43 2.40 8.91
N PHE A 331 -23.15 2.03 8.79
CA PHE A 331 -22.11 2.29 9.79
C PHE A 331 -21.16 3.44 9.40
N HIS A 332 -21.40 4.10 8.26
CA HIS A 332 -20.56 5.19 7.74
C HIS A 332 -21.36 6.48 7.42
N ARG A 333 -22.68 6.48 7.64
CA ARG A 333 -23.55 7.65 7.41
C ARG A 333 -23.39 8.77 8.45
N LYS A 334 -22.85 8.46 9.63
CA LYS A 334 -22.64 9.44 10.70
C LYS A 334 -21.17 9.87 10.71
N PRO A 335 -20.86 11.18 10.77
CA PRO A 335 -19.47 11.63 10.83
C PRO A 335 -18.76 11.16 12.09
N ASP A 336 -19.49 10.92 13.19
CA ASP A 336 -18.92 10.58 14.48
C ASP A 336 -18.92 9.07 14.80
N PHE A 337 -19.18 8.20 13.81
CA PHE A 337 -19.19 6.75 14.01
C PHE A 337 -18.61 6.03 12.80
N ALA A 338 -17.68 5.09 13.03
CA ALA A 338 -17.21 4.19 11.99
C ALA A 338 -16.92 2.79 12.54
N VAL A 339 -17.06 1.80 11.66
CA VAL A 339 -16.65 0.41 11.89
C VAL A 339 -15.58 0.07 10.85
N VAL A 340 -14.42 -0.38 11.30
CA VAL A 340 -13.30 -0.75 10.43
C VAL A 340 -12.90 -2.18 10.71
N TYR A 341 -12.91 -3.00 9.65
CA TYR A 341 -12.46 -4.39 9.71
C TYR A 341 -10.92 -4.45 9.77
N GLN A 342 -10.37 -5.28 10.64
CA GLN A 342 -8.94 -5.45 10.86
C GLN A 342 -8.52 -6.91 10.54
N PRO A 343 -8.06 -7.21 9.31
CA PRO A 343 -7.86 -8.58 8.82
C PRO A 343 -6.54 -9.25 9.23
N PHE A 344 -5.74 -8.68 10.14
CA PHE A 344 -4.37 -9.12 10.45
C PHE A 344 -4.19 -10.58 10.93
N THR A 345 -5.28 -11.35 11.12
CA THR A 345 -5.27 -12.77 11.48
C THR A 345 -5.83 -13.70 10.39
N MET A 346 -6.26 -13.18 9.24
CA MET A 346 -6.92 -13.98 8.19
C MET A 346 -5.98 -14.99 7.53
N ASN A 347 -4.74 -14.59 7.26
CA ASN A 347 -3.68 -15.41 6.64
C ASN A 347 -2.53 -15.64 7.63
N LEU A 348 -2.88 -15.97 8.87
CA LEU A 348 -1.95 -16.12 9.97
C LEU A 348 -0.83 -17.12 9.66
N THR A 349 0.42 -16.70 9.80
CA THR A 349 1.58 -17.60 9.94
C THR A 349 2.14 -17.50 11.34
N PHE A 350 2.48 -18.62 11.96
CA PHE A 350 2.98 -18.60 13.34
C PHE A 350 4.51 -18.43 13.35
N PRO A 351 5.08 -17.64 14.27
CA PRO A 351 6.53 -17.49 14.36
C PRO A 351 7.26 -18.83 14.52
N GLU A 352 8.40 -18.96 13.85
CA GLU A 352 9.26 -20.15 13.92
C GLU A 352 10.58 -19.88 14.66
N THR A 353 11.14 -20.91 15.29
CA THR A 353 12.49 -20.89 15.88
C THR A 353 13.56 -20.89 14.78
N ALA A 354 14.83 -20.72 15.16
CA ALA A 354 15.95 -20.82 14.20
C ALA A 354 16.06 -22.22 13.53
N SER A 355 15.49 -23.26 14.14
CA SER A 355 15.41 -24.61 13.56
C SER A 355 14.23 -24.80 12.60
N GLY A 356 13.37 -23.79 12.42
CA GLY A 356 12.15 -23.88 11.61
C GLY A 356 10.98 -24.57 12.31
N ASP A 357 11.03 -24.73 13.64
CA ASP A 357 9.95 -25.27 14.46
C ASP A 357 8.98 -24.19 14.91
N THR A 358 7.75 -24.55 15.27
CA THR A 358 6.81 -23.58 15.84
C THR A 358 7.33 -23.02 17.17
N ASP A 359 7.40 -21.69 17.30
CA ASP A 359 7.85 -21.03 18.52
C ASP A 359 6.70 -20.95 19.55
N PHE A 360 6.59 -21.99 20.40
CA PHE A 360 5.60 -22.05 21.47
C PHE A 360 5.81 -21.02 22.60
N THR A 361 6.83 -20.16 22.54
CA THR A 361 6.96 -19.05 23.50
C THR A 361 5.87 -17.99 23.32
N TYR A 362 5.28 -17.90 22.12
CA TYR A 362 4.12 -17.03 21.84
C TYR A 362 2.79 -17.60 22.35
N MET A 363 2.76 -18.86 22.77
CA MET A 363 1.56 -19.52 23.25
C MET A 363 1.53 -19.66 24.76
N SER A 364 0.32 -19.71 25.32
CA SER A 364 0.07 -20.14 26.70
C SER A 364 0.35 -21.66 26.84
N LEU A 365 -0.05 -22.26 27.95
CA LEU A 365 0.25 -23.67 28.25
C LEU A 365 -0.69 -24.66 27.58
N ASP A 366 -1.83 -24.20 27.08
CA ASP A 366 -2.75 -25.00 26.27
C ASP A 366 -2.38 -25.00 24.77
N CYS A 367 -1.45 -24.14 24.37
CA CYS A 367 -1.01 -23.94 23.00
C CYS A 367 -2.10 -23.45 22.04
N PHE A 368 -3.18 -22.92 22.63
CA PHE A 368 -4.34 -22.37 21.95
C PHE A 368 -4.44 -20.86 22.22
N HIS A 369 -4.42 -20.46 23.49
CA HIS A 369 -4.35 -19.06 23.87
C HIS A 369 -2.92 -18.52 23.75
N LEU A 370 -2.78 -17.21 23.61
CA LEU A 370 -1.49 -16.54 23.50
C LEU A 370 -0.84 -16.35 24.89
N SER A 371 0.49 -16.41 24.94
CA SER A 371 1.24 -15.89 26.09
C SER A 371 1.22 -14.37 26.08
N GLN A 372 1.78 -13.72 27.10
CA GLN A 372 1.97 -12.27 27.07
C GLN A 372 2.75 -11.83 25.82
N LYS A 373 3.79 -12.57 25.42
CA LYS A 373 4.53 -12.31 24.18
C LYS A 373 3.65 -12.44 22.93
N GLY A 374 2.78 -13.46 22.86
CA GLY A 374 1.79 -13.58 21.78
C GLY A 374 0.77 -12.44 21.77
N TYR A 375 0.30 -11.98 22.92
CA TYR A 375 -0.59 -10.81 22.98
C TYR A 375 0.13 -9.52 22.57
N ALA A 376 1.44 -9.38 22.84
CA ALA A 376 2.23 -8.26 22.34
C ALA A 376 2.28 -8.27 20.79
N LEU A 377 2.50 -9.44 20.19
CA LEU A 377 2.46 -9.65 18.74
C LEU A 377 1.11 -9.22 18.14
N ALA A 378 -0.01 -9.68 18.72
CA ALA A 378 -1.36 -9.29 18.28
C ALA A 378 -1.63 -7.78 18.45
N SER A 379 -1.11 -7.18 19.52
CA SER A 379 -1.25 -5.74 19.78
C SER A 379 -0.52 -4.90 18.73
N ASN A 380 0.71 -5.30 18.40
CA ASN A 380 1.53 -4.65 17.38
C ASN A 380 0.87 -4.78 16.00
N ALA A 381 0.36 -5.96 15.67
CA ALA A 381 -0.36 -6.20 14.42
C ALA A 381 -1.63 -5.35 14.32
N LEU A 382 -2.46 -5.28 15.37
CA LEU A 382 -3.65 -4.40 15.38
C LEU A 382 -3.27 -2.93 15.23
N TRP A 383 -2.23 -2.47 15.93
CA TRP A 383 -1.75 -1.09 15.80
C TRP A 383 -1.39 -0.76 14.36
N ASN A 384 -0.57 -1.61 13.72
CA ASN A 384 -0.20 -1.42 12.33
C ASN A 384 -1.43 -1.45 11.41
N ASN A 385 -2.34 -2.40 11.63
CA ASN A 385 -3.53 -2.59 10.81
C ASN A 385 -4.50 -1.41 10.89
N MET A 386 -4.65 -0.77 12.06
CA MET A 386 -5.43 0.47 12.18
C MET A 386 -4.85 1.62 11.37
N LEU A 387 -3.54 1.65 11.19
CA LEU A 387 -2.83 2.70 10.45
C LEU A 387 -2.70 2.39 8.94
N GLU A 388 -3.04 1.17 8.52
CA GLU A 388 -3.14 0.79 7.11
C GLU A 388 -4.49 1.20 6.52
N PRO A 389 -4.55 1.63 5.25
CA PRO A 389 -5.80 2.05 4.62
C PRO A 389 -6.75 0.88 4.43
N VAL A 390 -8.05 1.18 4.48
CA VAL A 390 -9.10 0.22 4.15
C VAL A 390 -8.90 -0.31 2.72
N GLY A 391 -8.91 -1.63 2.54
CA GLY A 391 -8.61 -2.30 1.26
C GLY A 391 -7.14 -2.69 1.06
N GLY A 392 -6.20 -2.11 1.81
CA GLY A 392 -4.77 -2.43 1.77
C GLY A 392 -4.21 -2.98 3.09
N LYS A 393 -5.09 -3.43 3.99
CA LYS A 393 -4.72 -3.92 5.31
C LYS A 393 -3.99 -5.26 5.22
N SER A 394 -2.90 -5.40 5.95
CA SER A 394 -2.16 -6.64 6.14
C SER A 394 -3.08 -7.72 6.68
N MET A 395 -2.99 -8.92 6.08
CA MET A 395 -3.80 -10.08 6.48
C MET A 395 -3.05 -11.03 7.42
N ASN A 396 -1.85 -10.66 7.85
CA ASN A 396 -0.99 -11.45 8.74
C ASN A 396 -0.27 -10.52 9.72
N TRP A 397 0.25 -11.07 10.82
CA TRP A 397 1.15 -10.36 11.72
C TRP A 397 2.62 -10.52 11.30
N GLU A 398 3.45 -9.61 11.80
CA GLU A 398 4.91 -9.69 11.76
C GLU A 398 5.42 -9.73 13.19
N ARG A 399 6.62 -10.29 13.43
CA ARG A 399 7.22 -10.35 14.78
C ARG A 399 7.13 -8.99 15.50
N GLU A 400 6.88 -9.01 16.80
CA GLU A 400 6.68 -7.80 17.59
C GLU A 400 7.92 -6.90 17.53
N PHE A 401 7.71 -5.58 17.42
CA PHE A 401 8.75 -4.56 17.31
C PHE A 401 9.63 -4.59 16.03
N THR A 402 9.47 -5.55 15.12
CA THR A 402 10.20 -5.57 13.84
C THR A 402 9.65 -4.54 12.86
N LEU A 403 8.32 -4.47 12.76
CA LEU A 403 7.59 -3.43 12.05
C LEU A 403 6.66 -2.75 13.03
N PHE A 404 6.94 -1.51 13.37
CA PHE A 404 6.05 -0.66 14.15
C PHE A 404 5.64 0.49 13.25
N SER A 405 4.36 0.61 12.90
CA SER A 405 3.87 1.69 12.05
C SER A 405 3.99 3.02 12.81
N THR A 406 5.04 3.79 12.47
CA THR A 406 5.38 5.08 13.08
C THR A 406 4.90 6.26 12.25
N ASN A 407 4.70 6.05 10.95
CA ASN A 407 4.21 7.05 10.00
C ASN A 407 2.72 6.88 9.81
N MET A 408 1.94 7.71 10.50
CA MET A 408 0.48 7.77 10.32
C MET A 408 0.05 8.26 8.93
N TYR A 409 0.99 8.66 8.05
CA TYR A 409 0.65 9.23 6.74
C TYR A 409 1.60 8.89 5.56
N GLY A 410 2.72 8.19 5.77
CA GLY A 410 3.77 8.08 4.74
C GLY A 410 3.93 6.74 4.03
N PHE A 411 3.94 5.63 4.77
CA PHE A 411 4.15 4.30 4.18
C PHE A 411 2.84 3.64 3.74
N ALA A 412 1.74 3.99 4.42
CA ALA A 412 0.42 3.39 4.28
C ALA A 412 -0.24 3.65 2.92
N LEU A 413 0.21 4.66 2.18
CA LEU A 413 -0.34 4.99 0.87
C LEU A 413 0.52 4.38 -0.28
N PHE A 414 1.78 3.98 -0.02
CA PHE A 414 2.74 3.54 -1.07
C PHE A 414 2.42 2.16 -1.57
N LEU A 415 2.14 1.24 -0.64
CA LEU A 415 1.71 -0.10 -0.99
C LEU A 415 0.38 -0.14 -1.77
N PRO A 416 -0.70 0.57 -1.40
CA PRO A 416 -1.94 0.59 -2.18
C PRO A 416 -1.79 1.22 -3.56
N LEU A 417 -1.02 2.29 -3.71
CA LEU A 417 -0.75 2.87 -5.03
C LEU A 417 0.01 1.87 -5.91
N CYS A 418 1.06 1.27 -5.36
CA CYS A 418 1.81 0.18 -5.95
C CYS A 418 0.93 -1.06 -6.27
N LEU A 419 0.06 -1.49 -5.35
CA LEU A 419 -0.81 -2.66 -5.49
C LEU A 419 -1.96 -2.39 -6.48
N LEU A 420 -2.48 -1.16 -6.58
CA LEU A 420 -3.42 -0.78 -7.65
C LEU A 420 -2.75 -0.90 -9.03
N LEU A 421 -1.47 -0.52 -9.14
CA LEU A 421 -0.71 -0.68 -10.38
C LEU A 421 -0.43 -2.15 -10.73
N ASN A 422 -0.21 -3.03 -9.74
CA ASN A 422 0.24 -4.42 -9.99
C ASN A 422 -0.84 -5.52 -9.88
N THR A 423 -1.84 -5.38 -8.99
CA THR A 423 -2.88 -6.42 -8.79
C THR A 423 -3.97 -6.37 -9.85
N GLN A 424 -4.23 -5.19 -10.43
CA GLN A 424 -5.18 -5.04 -11.53
C GLN A 424 -4.55 -5.29 -12.90
N SER A 425 -3.23 -5.11 -13.07
CA SER A 425 -2.53 -5.48 -14.32
C SER A 425 -2.65 -6.97 -14.65
N ALA A 426 -2.76 -7.84 -13.63
CA ALA A 426 -2.95 -9.28 -13.83
C ALA A 426 -4.40 -9.71 -14.09
N THR A 427 -5.40 -8.98 -13.55
CA THR A 427 -6.84 -9.28 -13.73
C THR A 427 -7.43 -8.59 -14.96
N LEU A 428 -6.99 -7.38 -15.27
CA LEU A 428 -7.35 -6.63 -16.48
C LEU A 428 -6.52 -7.03 -17.70
N ALA A 429 -5.38 -7.74 -17.58
CA ALA A 429 -4.69 -8.26 -18.77
C ALA A 429 -5.57 -9.19 -19.64
N GLN A 430 -6.68 -9.70 -19.08
CA GLN A 430 -7.67 -10.51 -19.79
C GLN A 430 -8.71 -9.68 -20.58
N GLU A 431 -8.87 -8.38 -20.27
CA GLU A 431 -9.78 -7.44 -20.95
C GLU A 431 -8.98 -6.26 -21.56
N GLU A 432 -9.38 -5.74 -22.73
CA GLU A 432 -8.63 -4.67 -23.42
C GLU A 432 -8.87 -3.27 -22.79
N VAL A 433 -8.85 -3.16 -21.45
CA VAL A 433 -9.23 -1.95 -20.69
C VAL A 433 -8.13 -1.55 -19.70
N SER A 434 -7.78 -0.26 -19.67
CA SER A 434 -6.86 0.34 -18.69
C SER A 434 -7.57 0.73 -17.40
N PHE A 435 -6.87 0.74 -16.26
CA PHE A 435 -7.42 1.39 -15.05
C PHE A 435 -7.63 2.90 -15.24
N LEU A 436 -6.95 3.52 -16.23
CA LEU A 436 -7.16 4.91 -16.63
C LEU A 436 -8.47 5.12 -17.44
N ASP A 437 -9.07 4.05 -17.97
CA ASP A 437 -10.36 4.11 -18.68
C ASP A 437 -11.57 4.08 -17.73
N ASP A 438 -11.38 3.63 -16.48
CA ASP A 438 -12.41 3.56 -15.43
C ASP A 438 -12.40 4.82 -14.54
N GLN A 439 -13.42 5.68 -14.67
CA GLN A 439 -13.50 6.99 -13.99
C GLN A 439 -13.46 6.92 -12.45
N PRO A 440 -14.21 6.04 -11.78
CA PRO A 440 -14.04 5.77 -10.36
C PRO A 440 -12.60 5.42 -9.96
N ILE A 441 -11.96 4.49 -10.68
CA ILE A 441 -10.64 3.96 -10.31
C ILE A 441 -9.54 5.01 -10.49
N ILE A 442 -9.51 5.68 -11.65
CA ILE A 442 -8.53 6.75 -11.91
C ILE A 442 -8.68 7.92 -10.92
N THR A 443 -9.90 8.20 -10.46
CA THR A 443 -10.15 9.25 -9.46
C THR A 443 -9.59 8.86 -8.10
N VAL A 444 -9.79 7.62 -7.67
CA VAL A 444 -9.21 7.09 -6.43
C VAL A 444 -7.68 7.09 -6.50
N TYR A 445 -7.11 6.57 -7.59
CA TYR A 445 -5.67 6.57 -7.84
C TYR A 445 -5.06 7.98 -7.76
N ARG A 446 -5.61 8.93 -8.53
CA ARG A 446 -5.13 10.32 -8.57
C ARG A 446 -5.25 11.01 -7.21
N ASN A 447 -6.32 10.74 -6.46
CA ASN A 447 -6.48 11.30 -5.12
C ASN A 447 -5.45 10.72 -4.15
N LEU A 448 -5.20 9.40 -4.18
CA LEU A 448 -4.17 8.76 -3.35
C LEU A 448 -2.78 9.29 -3.70
N HIS A 449 -2.44 9.34 -4.99
CA HIS A 449 -1.16 9.90 -5.46
C HIS A 449 -0.99 11.35 -5.02
N LYS A 450 -2.03 12.17 -5.11
CA LYS A 450 -1.99 13.56 -4.63
C LYS A 450 -1.76 13.68 -3.13
N GLN A 451 -2.43 12.87 -2.32
CA GLN A 451 -2.20 12.87 -0.87
C GLN A 451 -0.74 12.58 -0.54
N PHE A 452 -0.14 11.65 -1.28
CA PHE A 452 1.25 11.29 -1.09
C PHE A 452 2.28 12.28 -1.60
N PHE A 453 2.04 12.81 -2.80
CA PHE A 453 2.87 13.86 -3.34
C PHE A 453 2.95 15.02 -2.34
N ASN A 454 1.82 15.38 -1.72
CA ASN A 454 1.77 16.39 -0.66
C ASN A 454 2.46 15.97 0.64
N TYR A 455 2.41 14.68 0.99
CA TYR A 455 3.05 14.15 2.20
C TYR A 455 4.59 14.16 2.09
N VAL A 456 5.14 13.62 1.00
CA VAL A 456 6.59 13.60 0.76
C VAL A 456 7.11 15.02 0.50
N GLY A 457 6.28 15.84 -0.14
CA GLY A 457 6.55 17.23 -0.48
C GLY A 457 7.49 17.37 -1.68
N ALA A 458 7.30 18.44 -2.44
CA ALA A 458 8.18 18.80 -3.57
C ALA A 458 9.65 18.83 -3.13
N ASN A 459 10.54 18.21 -3.91
CA ASN A 459 11.96 18.14 -3.61
C ASN A 459 12.83 19.03 -4.50
N SER A 460 12.33 19.49 -5.65
CA SER A 460 13.12 20.33 -6.55
C SER A 460 13.34 21.76 -6.07
N GLU A 461 12.61 22.19 -5.05
CA GLU A 461 12.80 23.47 -4.36
C GLU A 461 13.47 23.32 -2.98
N ASN A 462 13.72 22.09 -2.51
CA ASN A 462 14.29 21.83 -1.20
C ASN A 462 15.84 21.86 -1.27
N PRO A 463 16.53 22.82 -0.61
CA PRO A 463 17.98 22.98 -0.72
C PRO A 463 18.77 21.78 -0.19
N GLU A 464 18.31 21.14 0.88
CA GLU A 464 18.99 19.98 1.49
C GLU A 464 18.88 18.75 0.59
N ARG A 465 17.69 18.49 0.02
CA ARG A 465 17.50 17.40 -0.95
C ARG A 465 18.32 17.62 -2.21
N LEU A 466 18.34 18.84 -2.75
CA LEU A 466 19.20 19.19 -3.88
C LEU A 466 20.68 18.98 -3.58
N LYS A 467 21.14 19.36 -2.38
CA LYS A 467 22.52 19.14 -1.93
C LYS A 467 22.84 17.65 -1.83
N GLN A 468 21.93 16.85 -1.29
CA GLN A 468 22.07 15.40 -1.20
C GLN A 468 22.14 14.75 -2.59
N ALA A 469 21.22 15.08 -3.50
CA ALA A 469 21.24 14.58 -4.87
C ALA A 469 22.52 14.97 -5.63
N ARG A 470 23.02 16.22 -5.43
CA ARG A 470 24.34 16.63 -5.96
C ARG A 470 25.48 15.78 -5.39
N SER A 471 25.48 15.52 -4.09
CA SER A 471 26.53 14.70 -3.45
C SER A 471 26.57 13.26 -3.96
N GLN A 472 25.45 12.76 -4.46
CA GLN A 472 25.32 11.43 -5.09
C GLN A 472 25.61 11.45 -6.60
N GLY A 473 26.03 12.58 -7.17
CA GLY A 473 26.30 12.71 -8.61
C GLY A 473 25.05 12.64 -9.50
N LYS A 474 23.85 12.80 -8.93
CA LYS A 474 22.56 12.67 -9.63
C LYS A 474 22.13 13.90 -10.42
N ILE A 475 22.83 15.02 -10.24
CA ILE A 475 22.55 16.30 -10.88
C ILE A 475 23.75 16.69 -11.72
N GLN A 476 23.51 17.16 -12.95
CA GLN A 476 24.55 17.67 -13.82
C GLN A 476 25.33 18.81 -13.13
N LEU A 477 26.59 18.96 -13.50
CA LEU A 477 27.37 20.09 -13.02
C LEU A 477 26.86 21.39 -13.65
N PRO A 478 26.66 22.47 -12.85
CA PRO A 478 26.26 23.75 -13.39
C PRO A 478 27.30 24.30 -14.38
N ILE A 479 26.83 24.80 -15.52
CA ILE A 479 27.69 25.45 -16.51
C ILE A 479 27.90 26.93 -16.13
N PRO A 480 29.14 27.44 -16.14
CA PRO A 480 29.43 28.83 -15.82
C PRO A 480 28.65 29.86 -16.67
N PRO A 481 28.29 31.04 -16.12
CA PRO A 481 27.56 32.07 -16.85
C PRO A 481 28.29 32.59 -18.11
N ASP A 482 29.62 32.65 -18.05
CA ASP A 482 30.52 33.12 -19.11
C ASP A 482 30.70 32.11 -20.25
N GLN A 483 30.40 30.83 -20.02
CA GLN A 483 30.44 29.82 -21.07
C GLN A 483 29.26 30.04 -22.05
N PRO A 484 29.50 30.26 -23.35
CA PRO A 484 28.44 30.48 -24.33
C PRO A 484 27.66 29.19 -24.60
N PHE A 485 26.44 29.34 -25.11
CA PHE A 485 25.66 28.20 -25.58
C PHE A 485 26.37 27.54 -26.78
N PRO A 486 26.43 26.19 -26.90
CA PRO A 486 27.25 25.52 -27.91
C PRO A 486 26.88 25.84 -29.37
N CYS A 487 25.66 26.33 -29.63
CA CYS A 487 25.18 26.61 -30.98
C CYS A 487 24.99 28.10 -31.28
N PRO A 488 25.16 28.51 -32.56
CA PRO A 488 24.77 29.84 -33.01
C PRO A 488 23.27 30.07 -32.80
N THR A 489 22.91 31.20 -32.20
CA THR A 489 21.51 31.56 -31.88
C THR A 489 20.94 32.62 -32.82
N GLU A 490 21.79 33.42 -33.45
CA GLU A 490 21.39 34.49 -34.34
C GLU A 490 20.68 33.95 -35.60
N GLY A 491 19.53 34.53 -35.94
CA GLY A 491 18.73 34.12 -37.10
C GLY A 491 18.05 32.76 -36.97
N MET A 492 18.06 32.13 -35.79
CA MET A 492 17.41 30.82 -35.56
C MET A 492 15.92 30.91 -35.23
N ARG A 493 15.36 32.12 -35.19
CA ARG A 493 13.92 32.37 -35.32
C ARG A 493 13.66 33.03 -36.67
N SER A 494 12.65 32.55 -37.39
CA SER A 494 12.30 33.09 -38.70
C SER A 494 11.72 34.50 -38.58
N ALA A 495 12.09 35.39 -39.50
CA ALA A 495 11.59 36.77 -39.52
C ALA A 495 10.07 36.87 -39.76
N ARG A 496 9.48 35.83 -40.38
CA ARG A 496 8.04 35.64 -40.54
C ARG A 496 7.69 34.24 -40.06
N VAL A 497 6.53 34.11 -39.42
CA VAL A 497 6.04 32.81 -38.96
C VAL A 497 5.91 31.86 -40.15
N PRO A 498 6.64 30.74 -40.18
CA PRO A 498 6.62 29.82 -41.32
C PRO A 498 5.23 29.21 -41.48
N THR A 499 4.85 28.91 -42.72
CA THR A 499 3.60 28.23 -43.07
C THR A 499 3.77 26.72 -43.18
N SER A 500 5.01 26.26 -43.27
CA SER A 500 5.39 24.85 -43.47
C SER A 500 6.13 24.30 -42.25
N VAL A 501 5.71 23.13 -41.79
CA VAL A 501 6.36 22.38 -40.71
C VAL A 501 7.79 21.93 -41.07
N HIS A 502 8.08 21.90 -42.38
CA HIS A 502 9.40 21.52 -42.91
C HIS A 502 10.40 22.69 -42.96
N GLU A 503 9.96 23.89 -42.58
CA GLU A 503 10.75 25.13 -42.57
C GLU A 503 10.90 25.68 -41.15
N LEU A 504 10.53 24.90 -40.13
CA LEU A 504 10.65 25.30 -38.73
C LEU A 504 12.12 25.34 -38.31
N ARG A 505 12.56 26.50 -37.85
CA ARG A 505 13.80 26.67 -37.09
C ARG A 505 13.52 26.45 -35.60
N PRO A 506 14.53 26.18 -34.76
CA PRO A 506 14.31 26.00 -33.32
C PRO A 506 13.54 27.15 -32.66
N GLY A 507 13.81 28.40 -33.05
CA GLY A 507 13.14 29.58 -32.52
C GLY A 507 11.70 29.79 -33.01
N ASP A 508 11.23 29.00 -33.99
CA ASP A 508 9.86 29.06 -34.50
C ASP A 508 8.89 28.20 -33.69
N ILE A 509 9.39 27.34 -32.78
CA ILE A 509 8.54 26.57 -31.86
C ILE A 509 8.02 27.50 -30.77
N ASP A 510 6.71 27.65 -30.70
CA ASP A 510 6.05 28.52 -29.72
C ASP A 510 5.57 27.73 -28.50
N VAL A 511 5.15 26.47 -28.68
CA VAL A 511 4.57 25.64 -27.63
C VAL A 511 5.21 24.26 -27.62
N VAL A 512 5.58 23.77 -26.43
CA VAL A 512 5.96 22.37 -26.22
C VAL A 512 4.88 21.62 -25.43
N ALA A 513 4.71 20.33 -25.71
CA ALA A 513 3.80 19.44 -25.01
C ALA A 513 4.32 18.00 -25.00
N ALA A 514 3.88 17.19 -24.04
CA ALA A 514 4.30 15.79 -23.95
C ALA A 514 3.16 14.85 -23.54
N LEU A 515 3.16 13.66 -24.15
CA LEU A 515 2.36 12.48 -23.79
C LEU A 515 3.34 11.35 -23.45
N GLY A 516 3.03 10.55 -22.45
CA GLY A 516 3.89 9.44 -22.05
C GLY A 516 3.55 8.82 -20.70
N ASP A 517 4.52 8.08 -20.18
CA ASP A 517 4.47 7.41 -18.89
C ASP A 517 5.31 8.13 -17.81
N SER A 518 5.71 7.42 -16.76
CA SER A 518 6.50 7.93 -15.64
C SER A 518 7.85 8.54 -16.04
N LEU A 519 8.50 8.02 -17.09
CA LEU A 519 9.76 8.59 -17.59
C LEU A 519 9.54 9.97 -18.25
N THR A 520 8.36 10.19 -18.84
CA THR A 520 7.98 11.49 -19.40
C THR A 520 7.56 12.46 -18.31
N ALA A 521 6.88 11.98 -17.27
CA ALA A 521 6.48 12.77 -16.09
C ALA A 521 7.65 13.17 -15.17
N GLY A 522 8.85 12.61 -15.38
CA GLY A 522 10.00 12.88 -14.52
C GLY A 522 9.82 12.32 -13.12
N THR A 523 9.34 11.08 -13.00
CA THR A 523 9.23 10.37 -11.72
C THR A 523 10.61 10.23 -11.05
N GLY A 524 10.75 10.73 -9.83
CA GLY A 524 11.92 10.50 -8.99
C GLY A 524 13.25 11.09 -9.52
N VAL A 525 13.21 12.13 -10.36
CA VAL A 525 14.42 12.74 -10.98
C VAL A 525 15.46 13.16 -9.94
N LEU A 526 15.00 13.65 -8.79
CA LEU A 526 15.84 14.11 -7.68
C LEU A 526 15.80 13.18 -6.46
N ALA A 527 15.18 12.00 -6.58
CA ALA A 527 14.99 11.11 -5.45
C ALA A 527 16.35 10.64 -4.89
N THR A 528 16.48 10.73 -3.57
CA THR A 528 17.60 10.18 -2.80
C THR A 528 17.18 9.06 -1.87
N ASP A 529 15.87 8.81 -1.76
CA ASP A 529 15.23 7.71 -1.03
C ASP A 529 14.03 7.15 -1.82
N ILE A 530 13.69 5.88 -1.60
CA ILE A 530 12.64 5.16 -2.34
C ILE A 530 11.26 5.81 -2.22
N LEU A 531 10.93 6.42 -1.09
CA LEU A 531 9.63 7.08 -0.91
C LEU A 531 9.49 8.32 -1.80
N GLU A 532 10.61 8.92 -2.22
CA GLU A 532 10.60 10.08 -3.11
C GLU A 532 10.29 9.75 -4.57
N LEU A 533 10.21 8.46 -4.94
CA LEU A 533 9.76 8.04 -6.27
C LEU A 533 8.30 8.45 -6.55
N ILE A 534 7.53 8.79 -5.52
CA ILE A 534 6.17 9.30 -5.71
C ILE A 534 6.13 10.74 -6.28
N ILE A 535 7.25 11.46 -6.20
CA ILE A 535 7.38 12.83 -6.68
C ILE A 535 7.62 12.83 -8.19
N GLU A 536 6.75 13.54 -8.90
CA GLU A 536 6.90 13.82 -10.32
C GLU A 536 7.58 15.18 -10.51
N ASN A 537 8.89 15.13 -10.76
CA ASN A 537 9.73 16.29 -11.06
C ASN A 537 9.56 16.74 -12.52
N ARG A 538 8.31 16.99 -12.95
CA ARG A 538 7.97 17.38 -14.33
C ARG A 538 8.77 18.59 -14.82
N GLY A 539 9.07 19.53 -13.91
CA GLY A 539 9.91 20.69 -14.18
C GLY A 539 11.33 20.37 -14.67
N LEU A 540 11.82 19.15 -14.40
CA LEU A 540 13.14 18.65 -14.74
C LEU A 540 13.11 17.54 -15.81
N SER A 541 11.93 17.18 -16.32
CA SER A 541 11.79 16.17 -17.37
C SER A 541 12.50 16.57 -18.67
N TRP A 542 13.05 15.58 -19.36
CA TRP A 542 14.03 15.78 -20.44
C TRP A 542 13.41 16.44 -21.68
N CYS A 543 12.11 16.18 -21.95
CA CYS A 543 11.41 16.69 -23.12
C CYS A 543 10.46 17.86 -22.84
N ILE A 544 10.02 18.07 -21.58
CA ILE A 544 8.96 19.03 -21.24
C ILE A 544 9.25 19.90 -20.01
N GLY A 545 10.29 19.60 -19.24
CA GLY A 545 10.72 20.39 -18.09
C GLY A 545 11.42 21.68 -18.52
N GLY A 546 11.10 22.80 -17.90
CA GLY A 546 11.67 24.13 -18.15
C GLY A 546 12.10 24.85 -16.88
N GLN A 547 12.25 24.14 -15.76
CA GLN A 547 12.80 24.65 -14.52
C GLN A 547 14.28 25.05 -14.73
N GLY A 548 14.67 26.20 -14.21
CA GLY A 548 16.02 26.74 -14.40
C GLY A 548 16.35 27.07 -15.87
N THR A 549 17.60 26.82 -16.25
CA THR A 549 18.14 27.04 -17.61
C THR A 549 18.99 25.85 -18.03
N TRP A 550 19.41 25.78 -19.30
CA TRP A 550 20.27 24.69 -19.80
C TRP A 550 21.59 24.55 -19.03
N ARG A 551 22.01 25.62 -18.33
CA ARG A 551 23.19 25.61 -17.47
C ARG A 551 22.98 24.82 -16.19
N GLN A 552 21.78 24.86 -15.64
CA GLN A 552 21.43 24.20 -14.39
C GLN A 552 20.86 22.80 -14.66
N TYR A 553 19.92 22.73 -15.60
CA TYR A 553 19.18 21.52 -15.94
C TYR A 553 18.99 21.49 -17.46
N LEU A 554 19.66 20.55 -18.14
CA LEU A 554 19.54 20.40 -19.57
C LEU A 554 18.26 19.62 -19.88
N THR A 555 17.34 20.30 -20.56
CA THR A 555 16.06 19.76 -21.03
C THR A 555 15.78 20.39 -22.39
N LEU A 556 14.92 19.76 -23.20
CA LEU A 556 14.54 20.33 -24.50
C LEU A 556 13.96 21.76 -24.37
N PRO A 557 13.03 22.07 -23.45
CA PRO A 557 12.56 23.44 -23.29
C PRO A 557 13.66 24.42 -22.86
N ASN A 558 14.60 24.00 -22.01
CA ASN A 558 15.72 24.84 -21.61
C ASN A 558 16.70 25.12 -22.76
N ILE A 559 16.81 24.23 -23.74
CA ILE A 559 17.51 24.46 -25.01
C ILE A 559 16.70 25.43 -25.89
N LEU A 560 15.41 25.15 -26.10
CA LEU A 560 14.55 25.96 -26.98
C LEU A 560 14.37 27.39 -26.48
N LYS A 561 14.37 27.64 -25.16
CA LYS A 561 14.34 28.99 -24.57
C LYS A 561 15.51 29.87 -25.02
N VAL A 562 16.64 29.28 -25.41
CA VAL A 562 17.78 30.03 -25.95
C VAL A 562 17.44 30.63 -27.33
N PHE A 563 16.62 29.94 -28.12
CA PHE A 563 16.21 30.37 -29.46
C PHE A 563 14.88 31.14 -29.45
N ASN A 564 13.99 30.82 -28.51
CA ASN A 564 12.71 31.48 -28.29
C ASN A 564 12.48 31.72 -26.79
N PRO A 565 12.79 32.92 -26.26
CA PRO A 565 12.53 33.26 -24.86
C PRO A 565 11.04 33.26 -24.47
N ASN A 566 10.13 33.34 -25.45
CA ASN A 566 8.67 33.33 -25.24
C ASN A 566 8.07 31.91 -25.41
N LEU A 567 8.89 30.87 -25.38
CA LEU A 567 8.43 29.48 -25.42
C LEU A 567 7.36 29.25 -24.33
N ASN A 568 6.32 28.50 -24.65
CA ASN A 568 5.22 28.19 -23.75
C ASN A 568 5.00 26.67 -23.64
N GLY A 569 4.23 26.25 -22.64
CA GLY A 569 3.78 24.86 -22.47
C GLY A 569 4.65 23.98 -21.57
N TYR A 570 5.90 24.37 -21.30
CA TYR A 570 6.80 23.65 -20.41
C TYR A 570 6.42 23.77 -18.93
N VAL A 571 6.92 22.84 -18.11
CA VAL A 571 6.67 22.78 -16.66
C VAL A 571 7.83 23.38 -15.87
N VAL A 572 7.59 24.03 -14.74
CA VAL A 572 8.65 24.64 -13.90
C VAL A 572 8.65 24.19 -12.45
N ALA A 573 7.79 23.25 -12.09
CA ALA A 573 7.60 22.79 -10.73
C ALA A 573 7.35 21.28 -10.68
N ASP A 574 7.56 20.70 -9.51
CA ASP A 574 7.06 19.36 -9.19
C ASP A 574 5.53 19.43 -9.21
N SER A 575 4.88 18.53 -9.94
CA SER A 575 3.41 18.57 -10.08
C SER A 575 2.87 17.25 -10.60
N LEU A 576 1.61 16.95 -10.25
CA LEU A 576 0.89 15.83 -10.86
C LEU A 576 0.25 16.24 -12.19
N SER A 577 -0.02 15.25 -13.03
CA SER A 577 -0.71 15.44 -14.32
C SER A 577 -1.98 16.27 -14.19
N ILE A 578 -2.75 16.11 -13.12
CA ILE A 578 -4.02 16.84 -12.88
C ILE A 578 -3.84 18.27 -12.42
N ASP A 579 -2.67 18.64 -11.94
CA ASP A 579 -2.42 19.97 -11.41
C ASP A 579 -2.21 20.96 -12.56
N ARG A 580 -2.66 22.21 -12.36
CA ARG A 580 -2.46 23.28 -13.35
C ARG A 580 -0.97 23.53 -13.66
N ALA A 581 -0.10 23.26 -12.69
CA ALA A 581 1.35 23.39 -12.79
C ALA A 581 1.97 22.42 -13.83
N SER A 582 1.32 21.30 -14.15
CA SER A 582 1.78 20.36 -15.20
C SER A 582 1.65 20.91 -16.62
N ARG A 583 1.00 22.08 -16.82
CA ARG A 583 0.87 22.76 -18.12
C ARG A 583 0.42 21.79 -19.23
N PHE A 584 1.27 21.56 -20.24
CA PHE A 584 0.99 20.65 -21.36
C PHE A 584 1.77 19.33 -21.30
N ASP A 585 2.32 19.01 -20.13
CA ASP A 585 2.69 17.64 -19.79
C ASP A 585 1.43 16.90 -19.31
N VAL A 586 0.95 15.98 -20.14
CA VAL A 586 -0.19 15.11 -19.84
C VAL A 586 0.22 13.65 -19.67
N ALA A 587 1.52 13.39 -19.52
CA ALA A 587 2.01 12.06 -19.19
C ALA A 587 1.47 11.61 -17.84
N GLU A 588 1.19 10.32 -17.70
CA GLU A 588 0.64 9.72 -16.48
C GLU A 588 1.57 8.60 -16.04
N ILE A 589 1.95 8.59 -14.77
CA ILE A 589 2.64 7.44 -14.17
C ILE A 589 1.83 6.16 -14.40
N ALA A 590 2.53 5.06 -14.66
CA ALA A 590 1.96 3.78 -15.07
C ALA A 590 1.14 3.79 -16.38
N GLY A 591 1.14 4.90 -17.13
CA GLY A 591 0.51 4.98 -18.45
C GLY A 591 1.07 3.92 -19.39
N MET A 592 0.18 3.38 -20.22
CA MET A 592 0.44 2.40 -21.26
C MET A 592 0.00 2.96 -22.62
N SER A 593 0.36 2.25 -23.68
CA SER A 593 -0.01 2.58 -25.06
C SER A 593 -1.51 2.87 -25.26
N GLN A 594 -2.38 2.13 -24.58
CA GLN A 594 -3.84 2.29 -24.63
C GLN A 594 -4.34 3.65 -24.11
N ASP A 595 -3.54 4.34 -23.31
CA ASP A 595 -3.91 5.62 -22.70
C ASP A 595 -3.57 6.82 -23.59
N LEU A 596 -2.79 6.62 -24.66
CA LEU A 596 -2.36 7.69 -25.58
C LEU A 596 -3.53 8.48 -26.18
N PRO A 597 -4.64 7.85 -26.64
CA PRO A 597 -5.79 8.59 -27.13
C PRO A 597 -6.44 9.47 -26.05
N HIS A 598 -6.48 9.00 -24.80
CA HIS A 598 -6.99 9.77 -23.67
C HIS A 598 -6.09 10.98 -23.36
N GLN A 599 -4.77 10.76 -23.26
CA GLN A 599 -3.80 11.84 -23.06
C GLN A 599 -3.88 12.88 -24.18
N ALA A 600 -4.03 12.48 -25.44
CA ALA A 600 -4.22 13.41 -26.56
C ALA A 600 -5.48 14.27 -26.40
N ARG A 601 -6.62 13.68 -26.02
CA ARG A 601 -7.86 14.44 -25.76
C ARG A 601 -7.66 15.43 -24.62
N ASN A 602 -6.96 15.04 -23.56
CA ASN A 602 -6.64 15.92 -22.44
C ASN A 602 -5.75 17.09 -22.86
N LEU A 603 -4.69 16.83 -23.64
CA LEU A 603 -3.82 17.87 -24.18
C LEU A 603 -4.61 18.84 -25.05
N ILE A 604 -5.42 18.34 -26.00
CA ILE A 604 -6.26 19.15 -26.87
C ILE A 604 -7.19 20.05 -26.06
N LYS A 605 -7.83 19.50 -25.02
CA LYS A 605 -8.73 20.24 -24.13
C LYS A 605 -7.98 21.34 -23.38
N ARG A 606 -6.83 21.03 -22.78
CA ARG A 606 -6.00 22.00 -22.04
C ARG A 606 -5.51 23.13 -22.94
N MET A 607 -4.95 22.78 -24.10
CA MET A 607 -4.39 23.76 -25.01
C MET A 607 -5.46 24.69 -25.59
N LYS A 608 -6.66 24.16 -25.91
CA LYS A 608 -7.80 24.99 -26.36
C LYS A 608 -8.34 25.93 -25.28
N ALA A 609 -8.20 25.56 -24.01
CA ALA A 609 -8.64 26.38 -22.88
C ALA A 609 -7.61 27.43 -22.46
N ASP A 610 -6.34 27.26 -22.82
CA ASP A 610 -5.26 28.19 -22.45
C ASP A 610 -5.23 29.39 -23.41
N ARG A 611 -5.52 30.58 -22.87
CA ARG A 611 -5.55 31.84 -23.64
C ARG A 611 -4.17 32.28 -24.13
N SER A 612 -3.09 31.75 -23.56
CA SER A 612 -1.71 32.02 -23.98
C SER A 612 -1.30 31.23 -25.23
N VAL A 613 -2.16 30.36 -25.74
CA VAL A 613 -1.92 29.59 -26.97
C VAL A 613 -2.92 29.95 -28.06
N SER A 614 -2.40 30.42 -29.19
CA SER A 614 -3.16 30.56 -30.42
C SER A 614 -3.12 29.26 -31.22
N ILE A 615 -4.14 28.41 -31.03
CA ILE A 615 -4.26 27.09 -31.66
C ILE A 615 -4.02 27.09 -33.18
N LYS A 616 -4.35 28.16 -33.90
CA LYS A 616 -4.15 28.22 -35.37
C LYS A 616 -2.85 28.88 -35.81
N LYS A 617 -2.17 29.63 -34.93
CA LYS A 617 -0.98 30.43 -35.31
C LYS A 617 0.31 29.84 -34.74
N ASP A 618 0.26 29.33 -33.53
CA ASP A 618 1.44 28.89 -32.81
C ASP A 618 1.88 27.52 -33.31
N TRP A 619 3.19 27.33 -33.49
CA TRP A 619 3.77 26.03 -33.80
C TRP A 619 3.99 25.22 -32.53
N LYS A 620 3.50 23.98 -32.51
CA LYS A 620 3.64 23.05 -31.40
C LYS A 620 4.69 22.00 -31.72
N LEU A 621 5.56 21.72 -30.76
CA LEU A 621 6.36 20.51 -30.73
C LEU A 621 5.76 19.58 -29.67
N ILE A 622 5.28 18.41 -30.09
CA ILE A 622 4.62 17.43 -29.21
C ILE A 622 5.47 16.16 -29.16
N THR A 623 5.90 15.76 -27.98
CA THR A 623 6.69 14.53 -27.78
C THR A 623 5.80 13.41 -27.27
N ILE A 624 5.93 12.20 -27.84
CA ILE A 624 5.28 10.98 -27.39
C ILE A 624 6.35 9.97 -27.01
N PHE A 625 6.37 9.53 -25.75
CA PHE A 625 7.30 8.52 -25.25
C PHE A 625 6.56 7.57 -24.30
N MET A 626 6.26 6.37 -24.78
CA MET A 626 5.34 5.42 -24.15
C MET A 626 5.76 3.97 -24.42
N GLY A 627 5.43 3.06 -23.50
CA GLY A 627 5.54 1.61 -23.72
C GLY A 627 6.29 0.86 -22.62
N HIS A 628 6.94 1.55 -21.68
CA HIS A 628 7.74 0.88 -20.64
C HIS A 628 6.84 0.03 -19.72
N ASN A 629 5.69 0.56 -19.31
CA ASN A 629 4.72 -0.18 -18.51
C ASN A 629 4.08 -1.36 -19.26
N ASP A 630 3.85 -1.22 -20.59
CA ASP A 630 3.37 -2.33 -21.43
C ASP A 630 4.32 -3.53 -21.35
N PHE A 631 5.62 -3.29 -21.47
CA PHE A 631 6.66 -4.33 -21.42
C PHE A 631 6.96 -4.83 -20.02
N CYS A 632 6.90 -3.95 -19.02
CA CYS A 632 7.26 -4.29 -17.65
C CYS A 632 6.17 -5.03 -16.89
N SER A 633 4.90 -4.71 -17.10
CA SER A 633 3.81 -5.13 -16.22
C SER A 633 2.63 -5.84 -16.90
N ARG A 634 2.49 -5.76 -18.23
CA ARG A 634 1.31 -6.25 -18.94
C ARG A 634 1.61 -7.41 -19.88
N ILE A 635 2.61 -7.28 -20.73
CA ILE A 635 2.74 -8.13 -21.92
C ILE A 635 2.97 -9.62 -21.61
N CYS A 636 3.63 -9.94 -20.49
CA CYS A 636 3.90 -11.30 -20.05
C CYS A 636 2.66 -12.02 -19.44
N PHE A 637 1.58 -11.30 -19.19
CA PHE A 637 0.31 -11.86 -18.73
C PHE A 637 -0.68 -12.13 -19.88
N LEU A 638 -0.37 -11.65 -21.09
CA LEU A 638 -1.24 -11.82 -22.25
C LEU A 638 -1.13 -13.26 -22.80
N PRO A 639 -2.26 -13.91 -23.14
CA PRO A 639 -2.24 -15.21 -23.83
C PRO A 639 -1.54 -15.16 -25.19
N LYS A 640 -1.60 -14.01 -25.88
CA LYS A 640 -0.95 -13.74 -27.17
C LYS A 640 -0.25 -12.36 -27.12
N PRO A 641 0.98 -12.29 -26.56
CA PRO A 641 1.75 -11.06 -26.40
C PRO A 641 1.86 -10.20 -27.67
N GLU A 642 1.96 -10.82 -28.85
CA GLU A 642 2.09 -10.14 -30.14
C GLU A 642 0.85 -9.29 -30.49
N LYS A 643 -0.32 -9.57 -29.90
CA LYS A 643 -1.49 -8.70 -30.08
C LYS A 643 -1.24 -7.27 -29.57
N ALA A 644 -0.35 -7.09 -28.60
CA ALA A 644 0.01 -5.77 -28.08
C ALA A 644 0.60 -4.87 -29.17
N LEU A 645 1.29 -5.44 -30.16
CA LEU A 645 1.86 -4.73 -31.31
C LEU A 645 0.76 -4.10 -32.17
N PHE A 646 -0.26 -4.89 -32.53
CA PHE A 646 -1.40 -4.40 -33.31
C PHE A 646 -2.17 -3.33 -32.54
N GLN A 647 -2.42 -3.56 -31.24
CA GLN A 647 -3.12 -2.58 -30.41
C GLN A 647 -2.36 -1.25 -30.32
N HIS A 648 -1.04 -1.32 -30.15
CA HIS A 648 -0.21 -0.12 -30.10
C HIS A 648 -0.25 0.68 -31.41
N GLU A 649 -0.20 0.00 -32.55
CA GLU A 649 -0.39 0.64 -33.85
C GLU A 649 -1.73 1.41 -33.90
N GLN A 650 -2.83 0.78 -33.49
CA GLN A 650 -4.15 1.43 -33.49
C GLN A 650 -4.24 2.61 -32.51
N ASN A 651 -3.65 2.48 -31.33
CA ASN A 651 -3.60 3.54 -30.32
C ASN A 651 -2.82 4.75 -30.85
N LEU A 652 -1.66 4.54 -31.46
CA LEU A 652 -0.88 5.60 -32.09
C LEU A 652 -1.65 6.26 -33.24
N LEU A 653 -2.22 5.48 -34.17
CA LEU A 653 -2.99 6.03 -35.28
C LEU A 653 -4.16 6.90 -34.79
N THR A 654 -4.89 6.42 -33.78
CA THR A 654 -6.00 7.17 -33.17
C THR A 654 -5.51 8.47 -32.53
N THR A 655 -4.43 8.40 -31.75
CA THR A 655 -3.80 9.54 -31.08
C THR A 655 -3.34 10.59 -32.08
N LEU A 656 -2.56 10.19 -33.10
CA LEU A 656 -2.02 11.08 -34.11
C LEU A 656 -3.12 11.72 -34.96
N ARG A 657 -4.18 10.97 -35.32
CA ARG A 657 -5.34 11.52 -36.03
C ARG A 657 -6.11 12.53 -35.18
N LEU A 658 -6.23 12.32 -33.87
CA LEU A 658 -6.82 13.30 -32.95
C LEU A 658 -5.98 14.58 -32.88
N LEU A 659 -4.66 14.46 -32.69
CA LEU A 659 -3.75 15.60 -32.65
C LEU A 659 -3.81 16.38 -33.97
N ARG A 660 -3.71 15.69 -35.11
CA ARG A 660 -3.81 16.30 -36.44
C ARG A 660 -5.13 17.03 -36.66
N LYS A 661 -6.24 16.45 -36.23
CA LYS A 661 -7.58 17.03 -36.42
C LYS A 661 -7.77 18.31 -35.62
N TYR A 662 -7.19 18.40 -34.42
CA TYR A 662 -7.54 19.47 -33.47
C TYR A 662 -6.41 20.44 -33.14
N LEU A 663 -5.16 20.11 -33.46
CA LEU A 663 -3.97 20.92 -33.24
C LEU A 663 -3.21 21.10 -34.57
N PRO A 664 -3.67 22.03 -35.44
CA PRO A 664 -2.91 22.38 -36.63
C PRO A 664 -1.58 23.03 -36.24
N ARG A 665 -0.63 23.12 -37.17
CA ARG A 665 0.74 23.62 -36.92
C ARG A 665 1.45 22.82 -35.84
N ALA A 666 1.57 21.50 -36.02
CA ALA A 666 2.20 20.62 -35.05
C ALA A 666 3.27 19.72 -35.66
N MET A 667 4.43 19.68 -35.02
CA MET A 667 5.47 18.68 -35.22
C MET A 667 5.37 17.67 -34.07
N VAL A 668 4.92 16.46 -34.37
CA VAL A 668 4.82 15.37 -33.40
C VAL A 668 6.06 14.49 -33.53
N ASN A 669 6.69 14.15 -32.41
CA ASN A 669 7.86 13.30 -32.36
C ASN A 669 7.55 12.07 -31.50
N ILE A 670 7.53 10.90 -32.13
CA ILE A 670 7.44 9.61 -31.45
C ILE A 670 8.86 9.16 -31.14
N VAL A 671 9.14 8.92 -29.86
CA VAL A 671 10.45 8.52 -29.38
C VAL A 671 10.43 7.02 -29.19
N ALA A 672 11.45 6.33 -29.70
CA ALA A 672 11.55 4.88 -29.57
C ALA A 672 11.50 4.47 -28.10
N THR A 673 10.78 3.39 -27.78
CA THR A 673 10.72 2.86 -26.42
C THR A 673 12.04 2.18 -26.07
N ILE A 674 12.52 2.36 -24.85
CA ILE A 674 13.76 1.72 -24.38
C ILE A 674 13.55 0.22 -24.29
N ASP A 675 14.55 -0.56 -24.70
CA ASP A 675 14.61 -1.97 -24.34
C ASP A 675 14.88 -2.11 -22.83
N VAL A 676 13.80 -2.33 -22.08
CA VAL A 676 13.81 -2.45 -20.60
C VAL A 676 14.67 -3.62 -20.11
N THR A 677 15.07 -4.57 -20.98
CA THR A 677 16.03 -5.61 -20.59
C THR A 677 17.42 -5.07 -20.30
N VAL A 678 17.75 -3.85 -20.76
CA VAL A 678 19.01 -3.15 -20.44
C VAL A 678 19.24 -3.04 -18.93
N LEU A 679 18.17 -2.97 -18.13
CA LEU A 679 18.24 -2.92 -16.67
C LEU A 679 18.93 -4.17 -16.07
N ARG A 680 18.95 -5.30 -16.80
CA ARG A 680 19.67 -6.50 -16.40
C ARG A 680 21.19 -6.33 -16.43
N THR A 681 21.70 -5.35 -17.16
CA THR A 681 23.13 -5.04 -17.26
C THR A 681 23.65 -4.20 -16.09
N PHE A 682 22.76 -3.62 -15.26
CA PHE A 682 23.12 -2.79 -14.13
C PHE A 682 24.00 -3.55 -13.11
N THR A 683 25.23 -3.10 -12.91
CA THR A 683 26.27 -3.78 -12.11
C THR A 683 27.12 -2.79 -11.32
N PRO A 684 27.38 -2.99 -10.01
CA PRO A 684 26.69 -3.94 -9.15
C PRO A 684 25.22 -3.53 -8.97
N ARG A 685 24.32 -4.49 -8.78
CA ARG A 685 22.90 -4.20 -8.53
C ARG A 685 22.64 -4.11 -7.02
N PRO A 686 22.28 -2.92 -6.49
CA PRO A 686 21.92 -2.78 -5.08
C PRO A 686 20.67 -3.59 -4.73
N ALA A 687 20.54 -3.99 -3.45
CA ALA A 687 19.37 -4.74 -2.97
C ALA A 687 18.06 -3.98 -3.18
N SER A 688 18.06 -2.65 -3.02
CA SER A 688 16.90 -1.80 -3.31
C SER A 688 16.44 -1.97 -4.76
N CYS A 689 17.38 -1.97 -5.71
CA CYS A 689 17.11 -2.13 -7.13
C CYS A 689 16.63 -3.55 -7.47
N VAL A 690 17.12 -4.58 -6.79
CA VAL A 690 16.58 -5.95 -6.94
C VAL A 690 15.10 -5.99 -6.55
N THR A 691 14.74 -5.35 -5.43
CA THR A 691 13.36 -5.30 -4.95
C THR A 691 12.46 -4.46 -5.85
N THR A 692 12.88 -3.25 -6.24
CA THR A 692 12.08 -2.38 -7.11
C THR A 692 11.91 -2.98 -8.49
N HIS A 693 12.97 -3.51 -9.12
CA HIS A 693 12.88 -4.13 -10.44
C HIS A 693 11.93 -5.33 -10.48
N ALA A 694 11.90 -6.16 -9.43
CA ALA A 694 10.95 -7.27 -9.32
C ALA A 694 9.50 -6.80 -9.21
N PHE A 695 9.28 -5.59 -8.71
CA PHE A 695 7.96 -5.00 -8.50
C PHE A 695 7.51 -4.14 -9.69
N GLU A 696 8.35 -3.24 -10.21
CA GLU A 696 8.03 -2.30 -11.28
C GLU A 696 8.11 -2.94 -12.66
N CYS A 697 8.98 -3.94 -12.82
CA CYS A 697 9.19 -4.63 -14.09
C CYS A 697 9.17 -6.16 -13.97
N PRO A 698 8.06 -6.74 -13.44
CA PRO A 698 7.94 -8.18 -13.18
C PRO A 698 8.09 -9.03 -14.44
N CYS A 699 7.72 -8.54 -15.63
CA CYS A 699 7.90 -9.29 -16.88
C CYS A 699 9.38 -9.51 -17.25
N VAL A 700 10.30 -8.64 -16.79
CA VAL A 700 11.75 -8.77 -17.03
C VAL A 700 12.43 -9.54 -15.89
N PHE A 701 12.07 -9.25 -14.63
CA PHE A 701 12.81 -9.74 -13.46
C PHE A 701 12.12 -10.88 -12.70
N GLY A 702 10.86 -11.17 -13.00
CA GLY A 702 10.13 -12.27 -12.39
C GLY A 702 10.68 -13.61 -12.86
N THR A 703 11.10 -14.47 -11.92
CA THR A 703 11.68 -15.79 -12.22
C THR A 703 10.76 -16.67 -13.07
N ARG A 704 9.44 -16.52 -12.91
CA ARG A 704 8.42 -17.23 -13.72
C ARG A 704 8.44 -16.87 -15.21
N TYR A 705 9.03 -15.74 -15.59
CA TYR A 705 9.10 -15.23 -16.96
C TYR A 705 10.51 -15.30 -17.56
N ALA A 706 11.43 -16.05 -16.95
CA ALA A 706 12.79 -16.17 -17.45
C ALA A 706 12.85 -16.75 -18.89
N SER A 707 11.97 -17.69 -19.23
CA SER A 707 11.87 -18.25 -20.59
C SER A 707 11.19 -17.31 -21.59
N PHE A 708 10.51 -16.26 -21.13
CA PHE A 708 9.83 -15.28 -21.97
C PHE A 708 10.77 -14.17 -22.49
N GLN A 709 11.96 -14.01 -21.91
CA GLN A 709 12.85 -12.88 -22.22
C GLN A 709 13.19 -12.73 -23.72
N PRO A 710 13.59 -13.78 -24.47
CA PRO A 710 13.89 -13.62 -25.90
C PRO A 710 12.66 -13.19 -26.72
N ARG A 711 11.46 -13.60 -26.28
CA ARG A 711 10.20 -13.20 -26.91
C ARG A 711 9.85 -11.75 -26.56
N LEU A 712 10.12 -11.30 -25.35
CA LEU A 712 9.97 -9.91 -24.93
C LEU A 712 10.86 -8.97 -25.76
N GLU A 713 12.16 -9.28 -25.87
CA GLU A 713 13.13 -8.53 -26.68
C GLU A 713 12.66 -8.41 -28.14
N TYR A 714 12.21 -9.53 -28.74
CA TYR A 714 11.65 -9.52 -30.09
C TYR A 714 10.45 -8.57 -30.21
N ILE A 715 9.52 -8.59 -29.25
CA ILE A 715 8.34 -7.74 -29.27
C ILE A 715 8.70 -6.26 -29.11
N ILE A 716 9.65 -5.91 -28.23
CA ILE A 716 10.13 -4.53 -28.08
C ILE A 716 10.71 -4.01 -29.41
N HIS A 717 11.52 -4.82 -30.09
CA HIS A 717 12.04 -4.43 -31.40
C HIS A 717 10.94 -4.26 -32.45
N GLN A 718 9.93 -5.14 -32.49
CA GLN A 718 8.80 -4.96 -33.41
C GLN A 718 7.95 -3.73 -33.07
N TRP A 719 7.81 -3.40 -31.79
CA TRP A 719 7.10 -2.22 -31.33
C TRP A 719 7.73 -0.95 -31.89
N ASN A 720 9.04 -0.79 -31.74
CA ASN A 720 9.74 0.37 -32.30
C ASN A 720 9.68 0.43 -33.83
N ARG A 721 9.73 -0.71 -34.53
CA ARG A 721 9.47 -0.77 -35.98
C ARG A 721 8.07 -0.29 -36.34
N ILE A 722 7.05 -0.62 -35.55
CA ILE A 722 5.68 -0.13 -35.74
C ILE A 722 5.63 1.39 -35.50
N GLN A 723 6.27 1.90 -34.46
CA GLN A 723 6.34 3.35 -34.20
C GLN A 723 6.94 4.10 -35.39
N GLN A 724 8.05 3.59 -35.93
CA GLN A 724 8.67 4.12 -37.14
C GLN A 724 7.74 4.04 -38.34
N SER A 725 7.16 2.87 -38.61
CA SER A 725 6.26 2.64 -39.75
C SER A 725 5.04 3.56 -39.71
N VAL A 726 4.43 3.75 -38.53
CA VAL A 726 3.31 4.68 -38.33
C VAL A 726 3.73 6.11 -38.60
N ALA A 727 4.88 6.56 -38.08
CA ALA A 727 5.40 7.90 -38.35
C ALA A 727 5.65 8.14 -39.85
N GLU A 728 6.04 7.10 -40.59
CA GLU A 728 6.36 7.15 -42.02
C GLU A 728 5.13 7.07 -42.94
N ARG A 729 3.92 6.84 -42.42
CA ARG A 729 2.70 6.79 -43.23
C ARG A 729 2.48 8.09 -43.98
N GLU A 730 1.98 7.96 -45.22
CA GLU A 730 1.72 9.09 -46.11
C GLU A 730 0.77 10.12 -45.48
N GLU A 731 -0.23 9.64 -44.73
CA GLU A 731 -1.20 10.51 -44.06
C GLU A 731 -0.54 11.53 -43.11
N PHE A 732 0.65 11.26 -42.57
CA PHE A 732 1.36 12.14 -41.65
C PHE A 732 2.55 12.88 -42.25
N ASN A 733 2.86 12.67 -43.53
CA ASN A 733 4.05 13.24 -44.18
C ASN A 733 3.74 14.22 -45.32
N ASN A 734 2.49 14.28 -45.78
CA ASN A 734 2.10 15.11 -46.92
C ASN A 734 1.52 16.49 -46.56
N ALA A 735 1.20 16.73 -45.28
CA ALA A 735 0.61 18.00 -44.85
C ALA A 735 1.68 19.11 -44.71
N ILE A 736 1.29 20.36 -44.98
CA ILE A 736 2.17 21.51 -44.80
C ILE A 736 2.27 21.93 -43.33
N ASP A 737 1.24 21.69 -42.53
CA ASP A 737 1.11 22.19 -41.16
C ASP A 737 1.13 21.09 -40.09
N PHE A 738 1.41 19.84 -40.47
CA PHE A 738 1.46 18.72 -39.54
C PHE A 738 2.48 17.67 -40.01
N VAL A 739 3.34 17.20 -39.12
CA VAL A 739 4.25 16.08 -39.40
C VAL A 739 4.40 15.18 -38.18
N VAL A 740 4.66 13.90 -38.43
CA VAL A 740 5.07 12.92 -37.40
C VAL A 740 6.48 12.43 -37.73
N ASN A 741 7.39 12.54 -36.76
CA ASN A 741 8.76 12.05 -36.87
C ASN A 741 9.00 10.92 -35.88
N PHE A 742 9.89 10.00 -36.22
CA PHE A 742 10.40 8.96 -35.31
C PHE A 742 11.82 9.32 -34.84
N GLN A 743 12.11 9.10 -33.56
CA GLN A 743 13.37 9.48 -32.90
C GLN A 743 14.01 8.24 -32.25
N PRO A 744 15.00 7.60 -32.91
CA PRO A 744 15.53 6.29 -32.52
C PRO A 744 16.65 6.33 -31.46
N PHE A 745 17.05 7.50 -30.94
CA PHE A 745 18.24 7.60 -30.06
C PHE A 745 18.30 6.60 -28.88
N PRO A 746 17.19 6.14 -28.24
CA PRO A 746 17.27 5.20 -27.12
C PRO A 746 17.18 3.72 -27.52
N GLU A 747 17.01 3.37 -28.80
CA GLU A 747 16.83 1.96 -29.24
C GLU A 747 18.00 1.05 -28.85
N GLN A 748 19.21 1.59 -28.86
CA GLN A 748 20.45 0.89 -28.53
C GLN A 748 21.07 1.44 -27.24
N LEU A 749 20.22 1.86 -26.29
CA LEU A 749 20.69 2.38 -25.01
C LEU A 749 21.62 1.36 -24.33
N THR A 750 22.82 1.83 -24.03
CA THR A 750 23.75 1.18 -23.09
C THR A 750 23.91 2.09 -21.88
N LEU A 751 23.96 1.51 -20.68
CA LEU A 751 24.12 2.30 -19.47
C LEU A 751 25.58 2.78 -19.34
N PRO A 752 25.83 4.09 -19.20
CA PRO A 752 27.15 4.63 -18.90
C PRO A 752 27.84 3.90 -17.75
N THR A 753 29.14 3.64 -17.91
CA THR A 753 29.98 3.01 -16.90
C THR A 753 31.05 3.96 -16.37
N LEU A 754 31.41 3.75 -15.11
CA LEU A 754 32.55 4.36 -14.44
C LEU A 754 33.85 3.68 -14.90
N GLN A 755 35.00 4.30 -14.58
CA GLN A 755 36.32 3.79 -14.97
C GLN A 755 36.62 2.39 -14.44
N ASN A 756 36.00 2.00 -13.32
CA ASN A 756 36.14 0.68 -12.72
C ASN A 756 35.22 -0.39 -13.36
N GLY A 757 34.41 -0.02 -14.36
CA GLY A 757 33.48 -0.92 -15.05
C GLY A 757 32.09 -0.99 -14.42
N ASP A 758 31.87 -0.38 -13.25
CA ASP A 758 30.53 -0.31 -12.64
C ASP A 758 29.61 0.63 -13.44
N THR A 759 28.32 0.37 -13.41
CA THR A 759 27.30 1.29 -13.94
C THR A 759 27.32 2.60 -13.16
N ASP A 760 27.27 3.73 -13.88
CA ASP A 760 27.17 5.06 -13.26
C ASP A 760 25.78 5.25 -12.63
N ALA A 761 25.65 4.91 -11.35
CA ALA A 761 24.41 5.07 -10.59
C ALA A 761 23.93 6.53 -10.49
N GLY A 762 24.79 7.51 -10.83
CA GLY A 762 24.44 8.92 -10.89
C GLY A 762 23.48 9.26 -12.02
N ILE A 763 23.35 8.43 -13.06
CA ILE A 763 22.42 8.70 -14.19
C ILE A 763 21.01 8.12 -14.00
N VAL A 764 20.80 7.32 -12.95
CA VAL A 764 19.51 6.71 -12.62
C VAL A 764 18.98 7.20 -11.27
N SER A 765 17.68 7.06 -11.05
CA SER A 765 17.03 7.28 -9.76
C SER A 765 17.34 6.12 -8.79
N VAL A 766 16.76 6.17 -7.59
CA VAL A 766 17.03 5.21 -6.50
C VAL A 766 16.49 3.80 -6.74
N ASP A 767 15.57 3.65 -7.71
CA ASP A 767 15.03 2.37 -8.17
C ASP A 767 15.91 1.68 -9.23
N CYS A 768 16.98 2.34 -9.70
CA CYS A 768 17.76 1.93 -10.87
C CYS A 768 16.91 1.70 -12.13
N PHE A 769 15.75 2.36 -12.26
CA PHE A 769 14.82 2.25 -13.38
C PHE A 769 14.61 3.62 -14.03
N HIS A 770 14.13 4.59 -13.25
CA HIS A 770 13.89 5.94 -13.73
C HIS A 770 15.22 6.71 -13.87
N PHE A 771 15.23 7.76 -14.67
CA PHE A 771 16.43 8.59 -14.83
C PHE A 771 16.57 9.58 -13.67
N SER A 772 17.80 9.82 -13.24
CA SER A 772 18.10 11.00 -12.40
C SER A 772 18.06 12.27 -13.27
N GLN A 773 18.21 13.45 -12.65
CA GLN A 773 18.35 14.70 -13.42
C GLN A 773 19.46 14.60 -14.46
N ARG A 774 20.57 13.95 -14.10
CA ARG A 774 21.70 13.73 -15.00
C ARG A 774 21.35 12.80 -16.17
N GLY A 775 20.62 11.71 -15.93
CA GLY A 775 20.08 10.86 -17.01
C GLY A 775 19.10 11.61 -17.92
N HIS A 776 18.24 12.44 -17.34
CA HIS A 776 17.35 13.33 -18.09
C HIS A 776 18.13 14.33 -18.98
N ALA A 777 19.27 14.85 -18.52
CA ALA A 777 20.13 15.71 -19.31
C ALA A 777 20.75 14.98 -20.53
N ILE A 778 21.19 13.73 -20.35
CA ILE A 778 21.69 12.87 -21.45
C ILE A 778 20.58 12.62 -22.49
N ALA A 779 19.38 12.28 -22.03
CA ALA A 779 18.22 12.07 -22.91
C ALA A 779 17.84 13.35 -23.67
N ALA A 780 17.85 14.51 -23.00
CA ALA A 780 17.57 15.80 -23.61
C ALA A 780 18.60 16.18 -24.69
N ASN A 781 19.89 15.96 -24.42
CA ASN A 781 20.96 16.18 -25.40
C ASN A 781 20.78 15.28 -26.63
N SER A 782 20.55 13.99 -26.39
CA SER A 782 20.35 13.00 -27.45
C SER A 782 19.12 13.31 -28.31
N TYR A 783 18.03 13.72 -27.68
CA TYR A 783 16.83 14.12 -28.38
C TYR A 783 17.03 15.38 -29.20
N TRP A 784 17.69 16.39 -28.65
CA TRP A 784 18.07 17.59 -29.39
C TRP A 784 18.89 17.24 -30.62
N ASN A 785 19.92 16.40 -30.48
CA ASN A 785 20.73 15.93 -31.60
C ASN A 785 19.85 15.26 -32.67
N ASN A 786 18.93 14.39 -32.25
CA ASN A 786 17.98 13.74 -33.14
C ASN A 786 17.03 14.72 -33.85
N LEU A 787 16.60 15.81 -33.22
CA LEU A 787 15.81 16.85 -33.89
C LEU A 787 16.60 17.61 -34.96
N ILE A 788 17.93 17.66 -34.84
CA ILE A 788 18.82 18.30 -35.81
C ILE A 788 19.26 17.31 -36.90
N ASP A 789 19.55 16.06 -36.57
CA ASP A 789 20.08 15.05 -37.49
C ASP A 789 19.12 14.75 -38.65
N MET A 790 19.67 14.49 -39.83
CA MET A 790 18.85 14.13 -40.98
C MET A 790 18.14 12.79 -40.76
N VAL A 791 16.91 12.67 -41.27
CA VAL A 791 16.20 11.39 -41.26
C VAL A 791 17.00 10.36 -42.05
N GLY A 792 17.24 9.18 -41.45
CA GLY A 792 18.11 8.13 -41.99
C GLY A 792 19.56 8.18 -41.50
N ASN A 793 19.99 9.27 -40.84
CA ASN A 793 21.32 9.39 -40.23
C ASN A 793 21.19 10.03 -38.83
N LYS A 794 20.26 9.51 -38.03
CA LYS A 794 20.03 9.94 -36.64
C LYS A 794 21.09 9.32 -35.75
N THR A 795 21.66 10.11 -34.87
CA THR A 795 22.68 9.62 -33.95
C THR A 795 22.09 8.87 -32.74
N GLU A 796 22.87 7.95 -32.17
CA GLU A 796 22.53 7.25 -30.93
C GLU A 796 22.67 8.14 -29.69
N LEU A 797 22.22 7.64 -28.54
CA LEU A 797 22.33 8.29 -27.25
C LEU A 797 23.79 8.61 -26.88
N VAL A 798 24.03 9.82 -26.38
CA VAL A 798 25.34 10.25 -25.87
C VAL A 798 25.61 9.62 -24.50
N GLN A 799 26.87 9.37 -24.16
CA GLN A 799 27.23 8.74 -22.89
C GLN A 799 27.40 9.77 -21.76
N ARG A 800 27.62 11.05 -22.10
CA ARG A 800 27.68 12.16 -21.14
C ARG A 800 26.95 13.40 -21.65
N GLU A 801 26.54 14.26 -20.71
CA GLU A 801 25.91 15.53 -21.03
C GLU A 801 26.87 16.38 -21.86
N PHE A 802 26.37 17.01 -22.93
CA PHE A 802 27.16 17.85 -23.84
C PHE A 802 28.35 17.17 -24.54
N GLU A 803 28.54 15.85 -24.45
CA GLU A 803 29.63 15.12 -25.13
C GLU A 803 29.61 15.35 -26.66
N ARG A 804 28.41 15.29 -27.24
CA ARG A 804 28.11 15.70 -28.61
C ARG A 804 26.85 16.55 -28.58
N PHE A 805 26.93 17.76 -29.13
CA PHE A 805 25.81 18.71 -29.19
C PHE A 805 25.70 19.29 -30.61
N ASN A 806 24.74 18.79 -31.39
CA ASN A 806 24.57 19.14 -32.79
C ASN A 806 23.88 20.49 -32.94
N CYS A 807 24.33 21.29 -33.91
CA CYS A 807 23.84 22.65 -34.11
C CYS A 807 23.18 22.82 -35.48
N PRO A 808 22.06 23.56 -35.58
CA PRO A 808 21.53 24.01 -36.86
C PRO A 808 22.59 24.86 -37.59
N MET A 809 22.72 24.66 -38.91
CA MET A 809 23.70 25.38 -39.73
C MET A 809 22.99 26.42 -40.61
N LYS A 810 23.68 27.50 -41.03
CA LYS A 810 23.09 28.53 -41.92
C LYS A 810 22.49 27.94 -43.21
N GLY A 811 23.11 26.91 -43.78
CA GLY A 811 22.59 26.21 -44.98
C GLY A 811 21.43 25.24 -44.72
N ARG A 812 21.19 24.85 -43.46
CA ARG A 812 20.09 23.98 -43.04
C ARG A 812 19.65 24.36 -41.62
N PRO A 813 18.94 25.49 -41.45
CA PRO A 813 18.57 26.00 -40.13
C PRO A 813 17.33 25.31 -39.55
N PHE A 814 16.81 24.28 -40.23
CA PHE A 814 15.53 23.66 -39.93
C PHE A 814 15.66 22.43 -39.05
N LEU A 815 14.66 22.22 -38.20
CA LEU A 815 14.42 20.94 -37.55
C LEU A 815 14.15 19.87 -38.62
N ALA A 816 14.74 18.69 -38.44
CA ALA A 816 14.72 17.65 -39.44
C ALA A 816 13.34 16.99 -39.54
N THR A 817 12.82 16.94 -40.75
CA THR A 817 11.64 16.18 -41.15
C THR A 817 12.03 15.28 -42.32
N ARG A 818 11.23 14.25 -42.61
CA ARG A 818 11.49 13.38 -43.76
C ARG A 818 11.60 14.19 -45.07
N LYS A 819 10.69 15.15 -45.28
CA LYS A 819 10.64 15.96 -46.51
C LYS A 819 11.85 16.88 -46.69
N ASN A 820 12.33 17.54 -45.64
CA ASN A 820 13.50 18.42 -45.75
C ASN A 820 14.84 17.68 -45.62
N SER A 821 14.85 16.42 -45.20
CA SER A 821 16.03 15.55 -45.20
C SER A 821 16.27 14.88 -46.56
N LEU A 822 15.22 14.65 -47.35
CA LEU A 822 15.31 14.02 -48.68
C LEU A 822 15.61 14.99 -49.83
N LYS A 823 15.52 16.30 -49.59
CA LYS A 823 15.97 17.29 -50.57
C LYS A 823 17.50 17.25 -50.60
N LYS A 824 18.07 16.68 -51.67
CA LYS A 824 19.50 16.89 -51.99
C LYS A 824 19.74 18.40 -52.01
N VAL A 825 20.60 18.86 -51.11
CA VAL A 825 21.19 20.21 -51.18
C VAL A 825 22.06 20.28 -52.42
#